data_AF-A0A8T5EI44-F1
#
_entry.id   AF-A0A8T5EI44-F1
#
_cell.length_a   1.000
_cell.length_b   1.000
_cell.length_c   1.000
_cell.angle_alpha   90.00
_cell.angle_beta   90.00
_cell.angle_gamma   90.00
#
_symmetry.space_group_name_H-M   'P 1'
#
loop_
_entity.id
_entity.type
_entity.pdbx_description
1 polymer ?
#
loop_
_entity_poly.entity_id
_entity_poly.type
_entity_poly.pdbx_seq_one_letter_code
_entity_poly.pdbx_strand_id
1 'polypeptide(L)'
;MTNRNENGWWAERLQKSKSLGYDIDKIKEVLIKYPEQASQNILQYEKHIEDSEQLRKQLMKLPNHWKEAINEWIPLLDDPYNAEIVRNEYRRMQLNLRPWGLEAEAYYHLWEKEGKTKLLEKVCDRLDALDTSMALESNEVCEAMKYPTDPNGLIEAVDNLEKKQSRRIHHLREMAELLESRGFGVGNIYLGGLAKAAEKLEEISNRAENHQVIVSVIGTEIAPFDEELGQIFEQRRIEIQTLGGGGESDSLERLQQEINAVSSSFHSRLSKLQQRLQQWLARGINLPLNEVVPAEDLLVWESKIAEIELAINTHDTIWERLEEQLNIWPEYSERANQLFGKIEQLEELITISEELEQKTRSEINKGSELVSFWSGLGFSMALWQQRFDEQPREALISFNQQLPILEEARKVVDSILRLDISMGGKDEAEKMVSILQDAILEDNSIQIANGWLEKRRWRNLRHRVLLESEWRKLLASGKADESILTAEYTLAAFENKIKECGIKSKSKTEGFDRLNIELSRLFDGWDAMGWETSGLRKMLQDNSLELGRRMPSIQNVMEKHPQIRKRLNYLPWERDLALSTSINLELRCPEKLQALMEDIPSLSATLAKLSPVEKTHEWVAWKPLNTPRPVLMPQIDNDKTTNSEIEVLEAAIADMENNFHEELVEDVDNEENAINNVNQVENEINVQDESANESTNNAIQKVVQDKIINSSQENNITPTIEPEEQLQVLDKAKVVNSKHSGWDHFSKLGNELFAIIGLDEIGDDDEIVVDIMRRQLAKVVGITPRDIRVDRLLRLTIRSLPVAEISSTMMKTVCENFSQLITIASALNRWSIERLQSRGLKSVNDLIGNSKQLGLALHRIPGPGISLPLVADDEQLPKMTDFAQISSAISKLRTAVILPSAGNIVSA
;
A
#
# COMPACT_ATOMS: atom_id res chain seq x y z
N MET A 1 136.58 6.70 29.56
CA MET A 1 136.46 5.23 29.47
C MET A 1 135.61 4.78 30.65
N THR A 2 134.40 4.24 30.58
CA THR A 2 133.43 3.90 29.52
C THR A 2 132.15 3.55 30.31
N ASN A 3 131.00 4.13 29.94
CA ASN A 3 129.62 3.83 30.34
C ASN A 3 129.42 2.56 31.21
N ARG A 4 129.30 2.71 32.54
CA ARG A 4 128.86 1.60 33.41
C ARG A 4 127.73 1.92 34.40
N ASN A 5 127.22 3.15 34.46
CA ASN A 5 126.18 3.52 35.44
C ASN A 5 124.90 4.15 34.83
N GLU A 6 124.51 3.77 33.60
CA GLU A 6 123.16 4.08 33.08
C GLU A 6 122.16 2.95 33.29
N ASN A 7 122.64 1.79 33.72
CA ASN A 7 121.85 0.60 33.92
C ASN A 7 122.02 0.19 35.38
N GLY A 8 121.02 0.46 36.21
CA GLY A 8 121.00 -0.03 37.60
C GLY A 8 121.14 -1.55 37.65
N TRP A 9 121.37 -2.12 38.84
CA TRP A 9 121.52 -3.57 39.07
C TRP A 9 120.40 -4.43 38.43
N TRP A 10 119.27 -3.81 38.13
CA TRP A 10 118.08 -4.37 37.51
C TRP A 10 118.12 -4.54 35.99
N ALA A 11 119.09 -3.96 35.30
CA ALA A 11 119.17 -4.00 33.84
C ALA A 11 119.39 -5.41 33.28
N GLU A 12 120.13 -6.27 33.98
CA GLU A 12 120.29 -7.68 33.60
C GLU A 12 118.96 -8.45 33.70
N ARG A 13 118.13 -8.14 34.70
CA ARG A 13 116.80 -8.77 34.86
C ARG A 13 115.85 -8.32 33.76
N LEU A 14 115.85 -7.03 33.42
CA LEU A 14 115.08 -6.52 32.28
C LEU A 14 115.57 -7.08 30.95
N GLN A 15 116.88 -7.27 30.75
CA GLN A 15 117.38 -7.90 29.52
C GLN A 15 116.93 -9.36 29.40
N LYS A 16 116.81 -10.10 30.51
CA LYS A 16 116.18 -11.43 30.52
C LYS A 16 114.72 -11.37 30.10
N SER A 17 113.93 -10.42 30.64
CA SER A 17 112.55 -10.20 30.19
C SER A 17 112.49 -9.85 28.69
N LYS A 18 113.48 -9.13 28.15
CA LYS A 18 113.51 -8.73 26.73
C LYS A 18 113.72 -9.94 25.84
N SER A 19 114.59 -10.84 26.28
CA SER A 19 114.87 -12.08 25.58
C SER A 19 113.68 -13.05 25.57
N LEU A 20 112.74 -12.90 26.50
CA LEU A 20 111.48 -13.63 26.56
C LEU A 20 110.37 -12.98 25.71
N GLY A 21 110.65 -11.82 25.08
CA GLY A 21 109.72 -11.14 24.16
C GLY A 21 108.86 -10.03 24.78
N TYR A 22 109.11 -9.63 26.03
CA TYR A 22 108.31 -8.61 26.72
C TYR A 22 108.74 -7.16 26.44
N ASP A 23 107.76 -6.26 26.37
CA ASP A 23 108.01 -4.81 26.31
C ASP A 23 108.50 -4.28 27.67
N ILE A 24 109.62 -3.58 27.63
CA ILE A 24 110.37 -3.11 28.80
C ILE A 24 110.43 -1.60 28.87
N ASP A 25 110.01 -0.90 27.83
CA ASP A 25 110.27 0.53 27.72
C ASP A 25 109.48 1.31 28.76
N LYS A 26 108.24 0.87 29.08
CA LYS A 26 107.43 1.40 30.18
C LYS A 26 108.05 1.20 31.56
N ILE A 27 108.56 0.01 31.87
CA ILE A 27 109.17 -0.26 33.18
C ILE A 27 110.53 0.44 33.33
N LYS A 28 111.32 0.55 32.26
CA LYS A 28 112.56 1.33 32.28
C LYS A 28 112.30 2.77 32.68
N GLU A 29 111.27 3.40 32.13
CA GLU A 29 110.90 4.77 32.52
C GLU A 29 110.50 4.88 33.99
N VAL A 30 109.74 3.92 34.52
CA VAL A 30 109.31 3.89 35.93
C VAL A 30 110.51 3.67 36.87
N LEU A 31 111.46 2.80 36.50
CA LEU A 31 112.66 2.52 37.29
C LEU A 31 113.68 3.65 37.27
N ILE A 32 113.73 4.44 36.19
CA ILE A 32 114.53 5.67 36.10
C ILE A 32 113.89 6.78 36.97
N LYS A 33 112.56 6.89 36.98
CA LYS A 33 111.82 7.91 37.75
C LYS A 33 111.83 7.63 39.27
N TYR A 34 111.81 6.37 39.70
CA TYR A 34 111.73 5.98 41.12
C TYR A 34 112.77 4.90 41.49
N PRO A 35 114.06 5.26 41.61
CA PRO A 35 115.14 4.30 41.87
C PRO A 35 115.07 3.66 43.27
N GLU A 36 114.49 4.34 44.27
CA GLU A 36 114.36 3.83 45.65
C GLU A 36 113.37 2.66 45.76
N GLN A 37 112.37 2.60 44.88
CA GLN A 37 111.36 1.55 44.83
C GLN A 37 111.65 0.52 43.72
N ALA A 38 112.84 0.57 43.10
CA ALA A 38 113.18 -0.27 41.96
C ALA A 38 113.02 -1.76 42.26
N SER A 39 113.36 -2.22 43.47
CA SER A 39 113.19 -3.63 43.88
C SER A 39 111.72 -4.05 43.92
N GLN A 40 110.83 -3.21 44.42
CA GLN A 40 109.38 -3.49 44.48
C GLN A 40 108.76 -3.45 43.08
N ASN A 41 109.13 -2.46 42.26
CA ASN A 41 108.60 -2.31 40.90
C ASN A 41 109.03 -3.47 39.98
N ILE A 42 110.26 -3.97 40.12
CA ILE A 42 110.72 -5.17 39.39
C ILE A 42 109.97 -6.41 39.87
N LEU A 43 109.77 -6.57 41.18
CA LEU A 43 109.06 -7.72 41.72
C LEU A 43 107.58 -7.74 41.30
N GLN A 44 106.94 -6.57 41.24
CA GLN A 44 105.58 -6.43 40.69
C GLN A 44 105.54 -6.73 39.19
N TYR A 45 106.54 -6.28 38.43
CA TYR A 45 106.61 -6.55 37.00
C TYR A 45 106.96 -8.00 36.66
N GLU A 46 107.84 -8.65 37.43
CA GLU A 46 108.09 -10.09 37.34
C GLU A 46 106.80 -10.87 37.67
N LYS A 47 106.02 -10.41 38.66
CA LYS A 47 104.69 -10.97 38.94
C LYS A 47 103.70 -10.78 37.79
N HIS A 48 103.71 -9.62 37.14
CA HIS A 48 102.89 -9.39 35.93
C HIS A 48 103.36 -10.24 34.73
N ILE A 49 104.67 -10.52 34.62
CA ILE A 49 105.20 -11.48 33.63
C ILE A 49 104.69 -12.89 33.94
N GLU A 50 104.79 -13.35 35.19
CA GLU A 50 104.26 -14.64 35.61
C GLU A 50 102.75 -14.76 35.32
N ASP A 51 101.99 -13.71 35.62
CA ASP A 51 100.56 -13.60 35.31
C ASP A 51 100.30 -13.70 33.79
N SER A 52 101.09 -13.00 32.98
CA SER A 52 100.98 -13.04 31.51
C SER A 52 101.32 -14.42 30.94
N GLU A 53 102.33 -15.12 31.48
CA GLU A 53 102.70 -16.47 31.05
C GLU A 53 101.61 -17.48 31.44
N GLN A 54 101.02 -17.34 32.63
CA GLN A 54 99.89 -18.16 33.05
C GLN A 54 98.69 -17.95 32.13
N LEU A 55 98.35 -16.69 31.80
CA LEU A 55 97.27 -16.38 30.86
C LEU A 55 97.56 -16.90 29.46
N ARG A 56 98.79 -16.79 28.95
CA ARG A 56 99.18 -17.40 27.66
C ARG A 56 98.97 -18.92 27.67
N LYS A 57 99.38 -19.60 28.75
CA LYS A 57 99.16 -21.05 28.89
C LYS A 57 97.67 -21.41 28.92
N GLN A 58 96.83 -20.59 29.54
CA GLN A 58 95.39 -20.78 29.57
C GLN A 58 94.73 -20.53 28.21
N LEU A 59 95.10 -19.43 27.53
CA LEU A 59 94.60 -19.08 26.20
C LEU A 59 94.98 -20.13 25.15
N MET A 60 96.17 -20.73 25.24
CA MET A 60 96.61 -21.79 24.33
C MET A 60 95.87 -23.12 24.54
N LYS A 61 95.18 -23.31 25.68
CA LYS A 61 94.31 -24.47 25.91
C LYS A 61 92.90 -24.28 25.34
N LEU A 62 92.54 -23.08 24.88
CA LEU A 62 91.22 -22.83 24.33
C LEU A 62 91.03 -23.53 22.97
N PRO A 63 89.78 -23.93 22.65
CA PRO A 63 89.42 -24.52 21.36
C PRO A 63 89.70 -23.62 20.15
N ASN A 64 89.79 -24.25 18.97
CA ASN A 64 90.05 -23.60 17.69
C ASN A 64 89.04 -22.51 17.29
N HIS A 65 87.79 -22.55 17.77
CA HIS A 65 86.77 -21.56 17.43
C HIS A 65 86.98 -20.21 18.14
N TRP A 66 87.90 -20.13 19.11
CA TRP A 66 88.32 -18.88 19.77
C TRP A 66 89.60 -18.27 19.19
N LYS A 67 90.12 -18.80 18.07
CA LYS A 67 91.39 -18.34 17.48
C LYS A 67 91.42 -16.84 17.20
N GLU A 68 90.30 -16.26 16.79
CA GLU A 68 90.20 -14.81 16.54
C GLU A 68 90.44 -14.02 17.84
N ALA A 69 89.73 -14.34 18.92
CA ALA A 69 89.94 -13.73 20.24
C ALA A 69 91.35 -14.00 20.81
N ILE A 70 91.88 -15.20 20.60
CA ILE A 70 93.25 -15.58 21.02
C ILE A 70 94.29 -14.72 20.28
N ASN A 71 94.11 -14.49 18.98
CA ASN A 71 94.99 -13.66 18.18
C ASN A 71 94.92 -12.17 18.55
N GLU A 72 93.79 -11.70 19.11
CA GLU A 72 93.65 -10.36 19.66
C GLU A 72 94.31 -10.22 21.04
N TRP A 73 94.17 -11.22 21.91
CA TRP A 73 94.66 -11.15 23.29
C TRP A 73 96.14 -11.50 23.47
N ILE A 74 96.71 -12.41 22.67
CA ILE A 74 98.13 -12.81 22.80
C ILE A 74 99.09 -11.64 22.60
N PRO A 75 98.94 -10.76 21.58
CA PRO A 75 99.81 -9.59 21.41
C PRO A 75 99.67 -8.58 22.56
N LEU A 76 98.47 -8.44 23.14
CA LEU A 76 98.26 -7.53 24.27
C LEU A 76 99.05 -7.96 25.51
N LEU A 77 99.33 -9.26 25.67
CA LEU A 77 100.15 -9.82 26.75
C LEU A 77 101.66 -9.65 26.54
N ASP A 78 102.11 -9.08 25.42
CA ASP A 78 103.54 -8.72 25.23
C ASP A 78 103.94 -7.54 26.16
N ASP A 79 102.96 -6.74 26.59
CA ASP A 79 103.09 -5.78 27.69
C ASP A 79 102.54 -6.38 29.00
N PRO A 80 103.40 -6.66 30.00
CA PRO A 80 102.98 -7.28 31.26
C PRO A 80 101.91 -6.49 32.04
N TYR A 81 101.85 -5.16 31.89
CA TYR A 81 100.86 -4.35 32.58
C TYR A 81 99.41 -4.59 32.09
N ASN A 82 99.25 -5.11 30.87
CA ASN A 82 97.93 -5.44 30.32
C ASN A 82 97.38 -6.79 30.80
N ALA A 83 98.15 -7.56 31.57
CA ALA A 83 97.75 -8.89 32.03
C ALA A 83 96.40 -8.86 32.79
N GLU A 84 96.13 -7.82 33.57
CA GLU A 84 94.85 -7.68 34.29
C GLU A 84 93.67 -7.39 33.37
N ILE A 85 93.87 -6.62 32.28
CA ILE A 85 92.83 -6.29 31.31
C ILE A 85 92.43 -7.56 30.56
N VAL A 86 93.41 -8.27 30.00
CA VAL A 86 93.17 -9.53 29.29
C VAL A 86 92.55 -10.58 30.21
N ARG A 87 92.98 -10.67 31.47
CA ARG A 87 92.36 -11.55 32.48
C ARG A 87 90.89 -11.23 32.71
N ASN A 88 90.52 -9.96 32.78
CA ASN A 88 89.13 -9.55 32.96
C ASN A 88 88.27 -9.83 31.73
N GLU A 89 88.78 -9.59 30.53
CA GLU A 89 88.08 -9.92 29.27
C GLU A 89 87.93 -11.43 29.09
N TYR A 90 88.99 -12.19 29.35
CA TYR A 90 88.96 -13.65 29.35
C TYR A 90 87.91 -14.19 30.32
N ARG A 91 87.87 -13.69 31.57
CA ARG A 91 86.83 -14.06 32.54
C ARG A 91 85.42 -13.69 32.08
N ARG A 92 85.22 -12.51 31.48
CA ARG A 92 83.92 -12.09 30.94
C ARG A 92 83.44 -13.01 29.82
N MET A 93 84.33 -13.38 28.90
CA MET A 93 84.05 -14.34 27.84
C MET A 93 83.67 -15.70 28.44
N GLN A 94 84.44 -16.19 29.42
CA GLN A 94 84.10 -17.45 30.07
C GLN A 94 82.76 -17.39 30.80
N LEU A 95 82.42 -16.31 31.51
CA LEU A 95 81.12 -16.19 32.19
C LEU A 95 79.94 -16.29 31.21
N ASN A 96 80.05 -15.69 30.04
CA ASN A 96 78.95 -15.61 29.08
C ASN A 96 78.86 -16.81 28.15
N LEU A 97 80.00 -17.39 27.75
CA LEU A 97 80.08 -18.34 26.64
C LEU A 97 80.68 -19.68 27.05
N ARG A 98 81.39 -19.75 28.19
CA ARG A 98 82.07 -20.96 28.68
C ARG A 98 82.09 -21.04 30.22
N PRO A 99 80.95 -21.03 30.91
CA PRO A 99 80.89 -20.93 32.37
C PRO A 99 81.52 -22.15 33.07
N TRP A 100 81.46 -23.33 32.46
CA TRP A 100 82.17 -24.53 32.94
C TRP A 100 83.70 -24.36 32.95
N GLY A 101 84.24 -23.47 32.10
CA GLY A 101 85.66 -23.18 32.05
C GLY A 101 86.17 -22.51 33.32
N LEU A 102 85.38 -21.60 33.89
CA LEU A 102 85.71 -20.92 35.15
C LEU A 102 85.70 -21.90 36.32
N GLU A 103 84.67 -22.74 36.40
CA GLU A 103 84.54 -23.72 37.47
C GLU A 103 85.63 -24.80 37.36
N ALA A 104 85.95 -25.26 36.15
CA ALA A 104 87.04 -26.21 35.91
C ALA A 104 88.41 -25.64 36.34
N GLU A 105 88.66 -24.35 36.08
CA GLU A 105 89.88 -23.67 36.55
C GLU A 105 89.89 -23.51 38.07
N ALA A 106 88.77 -23.11 38.68
CA ALA A 106 88.66 -22.88 40.12
C ALA A 106 88.90 -24.15 40.95
N TYR A 107 88.43 -25.30 40.47
CA TYR A 107 88.53 -26.59 41.17
C TYR A 107 89.62 -27.52 40.64
N TYR A 108 90.45 -27.08 39.68
CA TYR A 108 91.48 -27.91 39.04
C TYR A 108 92.38 -28.65 40.05
N HIS A 109 92.83 -27.96 41.11
CA HIS A 109 93.68 -28.55 42.14
C HIS A 109 93.00 -29.69 42.93
N LEU A 110 91.66 -29.70 43.05
CA LEU A 110 90.95 -30.80 43.70
C LEU A 110 90.89 -32.02 42.78
N TRP A 111 90.66 -31.81 41.48
CA TRP A 111 90.72 -32.85 40.46
C TRP A 111 92.14 -33.44 40.28
N GLU A 112 93.17 -32.61 40.48
CA GLU A 112 94.58 -33.02 40.52
C GLU A 112 94.90 -33.95 41.70
N LYS A 113 94.39 -33.62 42.89
CA LYS A 113 94.56 -34.47 44.10
C LYS A 113 93.91 -35.85 43.95
N GLU A 114 92.80 -35.93 43.22
CA GLU A 114 92.13 -37.21 42.94
C GLU A 114 92.68 -37.96 41.73
N GLY A 115 93.66 -37.39 41.00
CA GLY A 115 94.26 -38.01 39.81
C GLY A 115 93.33 -38.08 38.59
N LYS A 116 92.25 -37.29 38.56
CA LYS A 116 91.20 -37.31 37.54
C LYS A 116 91.25 -36.12 36.56
N THR A 117 92.38 -35.42 36.45
CA THR A 117 92.54 -34.24 35.56
C THR A 117 92.21 -34.53 34.10
N LYS A 118 92.57 -35.71 33.61
CA LYS A 118 92.25 -36.15 32.23
C LYS A 118 90.75 -36.29 31.97
N LEU A 119 89.95 -36.58 32.99
CA LEU A 119 88.49 -36.65 32.85
C LEU A 119 87.90 -35.24 32.78
N LEU A 120 88.38 -34.32 33.63
CA LEU A 120 87.97 -32.92 33.60
C LEU A 120 88.30 -32.27 32.24
N GLU A 121 89.51 -32.47 31.71
CA GLU A 121 89.89 -31.99 30.38
C GLU A 121 88.98 -32.53 29.28
N LYS A 122 88.70 -33.85 29.28
CA LYS A 122 87.76 -34.46 28.31
C LYS A 122 86.33 -33.91 28.43
N VAL A 123 85.87 -33.64 29.65
CA VAL A 123 84.54 -33.06 29.87
C VAL A 123 84.50 -31.62 29.33
N CYS A 124 85.54 -30.82 29.59
CA CYS A 124 85.65 -29.49 29.01
C CYS A 124 85.68 -29.53 27.48
N ASP A 125 86.41 -30.46 26.86
CA ASP A 125 86.45 -30.63 25.41
C ASP A 125 85.06 -30.97 24.83
N ARG A 126 84.29 -31.83 25.52
CA ARG A 126 82.91 -32.16 25.14
C ARG A 126 81.98 -30.96 25.21
N LEU A 127 82.06 -30.20 26.30
CA LEU A 127 81.25 -28.99 26.48
C LEU A 127 81.63 -27.89 25.49
N ASP A 128 82.91 -27.76 25.17
CA ASP A 128 83.41 -26.83 24.17
C ASP A 128 83.00 -27.20 22.73
N ALA A 129 82.59 -28.44 22.49
CA ALA A 129 82.00 -28.86 21.21
C ALA A 129 80.49 -28.55 21.11
N LEU A 130 79.84 -28.15 22.21
CA LEU A 130 78.44 -27.74 22.22
C LEU A 130 78.27 -26.36 21.56
N ASP A 131 77.05 -26.09 21.11
CA ASP A 131 76.69 -24.78 20.60
C ASP A 131 76.70 -23.74 21.74
N THR A 132 77.11 -22.50 21.44
CA THR A 132 77.22 -21.42 22.45
C THR A 132 75.90 -21.13 23.15
N SER A 133 74.76 -21.43 22.52
CA SER A 133 73.44 -21.29 23.16
C SER A 133 73.21 -22.23 24.35
N MET A 134 74.00 -23.31 24.49
CA MET A 134 73.91 -24.22 25.64
C MET A 134 74.58 -23.66 26.91
N ALA A 135 75.34 -22.56 26.79
CA ALA A 135 76.08 -21.97 27.92
C ALA A 135 75.17 -21.54 29.09
N LEU A 136 73.97 -21.03 28.80
CA LEU A 136 73.01 -20.63 29.83
C LEU A 136 72.41 -21.81 30.61
N GLU A 137 72.45 -23.01 30.03
CA GLU A 137 71.84 -24.22 30.61
C GLU A 137 72.85 -25.12 31.31
N SER A 138 74.13 -24.74 31.34
CA SER A 138 75.19 -25.59 31.89
C SER A 138 75.30 -25.58 33.41
N ASN A 139 74.36 -24.96 34.13
CA ASN A 139 74.41 -24.84 35.59
C ASN A 139 74.56 -26.19 36.30
N GLU A 140 73.83 -27.22 35.86
CA GLU A 140 73.92 -28.57 36.44
C GLU A 140 75.32 -29.17 36.30
N VAL A 141 75.97 -28.94 35.16
CA VAL A 141 77.35 -29.38 34.91
C VAL A 141 78.35 -28.56 35.75
N CYS A 142 78.16 -27.24 35.83
CA CYS A 142 78.97 -26.35 36.66
C CYS A 142 78.90 -26.74 38.15
N GLU A 143 77.73 -27.11 38.67
CA GLU A 143 77.58 -27.59 40.05
C GLU A 143 78.23 -28.97 40.25
N ALA A 144 78.07 -29.90 39.31
CA ALA A 144 78.70 -31.22 39.38
C ALA A 144 80.24 -31.14 39.34
N MET A 145 80.81 -30.16 38.63
CA MET A 145 82.27 -29.94 38.57
C MET A 145 82.91 -29.59 39.92
N LYS A 146 82.14 -29.07 40.89
CA LYS A 146 82.62 -28.71 42.23
C LYS A 146 82.96 -29.93 43.10
N TYR A 147 82.45 -31.12 42.75
CA TYR A 147 82.56 -32.35 43.54
C TYR A 147 83.29 -33.48 42.79
N PRO A 148 84.64 -33.54 42.85
CA PRO A 148 85.43 -34.54 42.13
C PRO A 148 85.15 -36.01 42.54
N THR A 149 84.61 -36.22 43.74
CA THR A 149 84.24 -37.53 44.30
C THR A 149 83.21 -38.27 43.44
N ASP A 150 82.33 -37.56 42.74
CA ASP A 150 81.28 -38.15 41.89
C ASP A 150 81.51 -37.84 40.39
N PRO A 151 82.41 -38.58 39.73
CA PRO A 151 82.64 -38.41 38.30
C PRO A 151 81.46 -38.90 37.45
N ASN A 152 80.61 -39.78 37.97
CA ASN A 152 79.47 -40.33 37.24
C ASN A 152 78.35 -39.29 37.13
N GLY A 153 78.06 -38.56 38.21
CA GLY A 153 77.11 -37.44 38.19
C GLY A 153 77.51 -36.32 37.21
N LEU A 154 78.81 -36.02 37.11
CA LEU A 154 79.32 -35.06 36.12
C LEU A 154 79.11 -35.55 34.68
N ILE A 155 79.40 -36.82 34.39
CA ILE A 155 79.20 -37.39 33.05
C ILE A 155 77.70 -37.40 32.70
N GLU A 156 76.82 -37.76 33.64
CA GLU A 156 75.37 -37.75 33.42
C GLU A 156 74.85 -36.34 33.11
N ALA A 157 75.31 -35.32 33.83
CA ALA A 157 74.95 -33.93 33.58
C ALA A 157 75.39 -33.47 32.17
N VAL A 158 76.59 -33.86 31.73
CA VAL A 158 77.10 -33.55 30.38
C VAL A 158 76.30 -34.29 29.31
N ASP A 159 76.02 -35.58 29.51
CA ASP A 159 75.20 -36.39 28.60
C ASP A 159 73.78 -35.80 28.45
N ASN A 160 73.22 -35.26 29.54
CA ASN A 160 71.91 -34.61 29.51
C ASN A 160 71.93 -33.31 28.69
N LEU A 161 72.98 -32.49 28.78
CA LEU A 161 73.15 -31.32 27.92
C LEU A 161 73.35 -31.70 26.44
N GLU A 162 74.18 -32.70 26.14
CA GLU A 162 74.38 -33.20 24.77
C GLU A 162 73.06 -33.73 24.17
N LYS A 163 72.26 -34.44 24.97
CA LYS A 163 70.91 -34.90 24.57
C LYS A 163 69.98 -33.71 24.30
N LYS A 164 70.01 -32.65 25.11
CA LYS A 164 69.21 -31.43 24.87
C LYS A 164 69.60 -30.76 23.55
N GLN A 165 70.89 -30.60 23.26
CA GLN A 165 71.35 -30.05 21.98
C GLN A 165 70.92 -30.94 20.81
N SER A 166 71.08 -32.27 20.94
CA SER A 166 70.68 -33.22 19.90
C SER A 166 69.18 -33.14 19.59
N ARG A 167 68.33 -32.99 20.61
CA ARG A 167 66.88 -32.76 20.45
C ARG A 167 66.59 -31.46 19.71
N ARG A 168 67.27 -30.36 20.04
CA ARG A 168 67.09 -29.08 19.32
C ARG A 168 67.49 -29.18 17.86
N ILE A 169 68.64 -29.81 17.58
CA ILE A 169 69.08 -30.05 16.20
C ILE A 169 68.03 -30.86 15.44
N HIS A 170 67.51 -31.91 16.06
CA HIS A 170 66.48 -32.75 15.46
C HIS A 170 65.20 -31.95 15.14
N HIS A 171 64.66 -31.18 16.10
CA HIS A 171 63.48 -30.36 15.87
C HIS A 171 63.69 -29.30 14.77
N LEU A 172 64.86 -28.66 14.73
CA LEU A 172 65.18 -27.70 13.67
C LEU A 172 65.30 -28.38 12.30
N ARG A 173 65.75 -29.64 12.22
CA ARG A 173 65.71 -30.41 10.96
C ARG A 173 64.29 -30.75 10.54
N GLU A 174 63.48 -31.26 11.46
CA GLU A 174 62.08 -31.59 11.16
C GLU A 174 61.34 -30.36 10.63
N MET A 175 61.54 -29.21 11.29
CA MET A 175 60.94 -27.94 10.86
C MET A 175 61.45 -27.51 9.47
N ALA A 176 62.75 -27.67 9.20
CA ALA A 176 63.31 -27.39 7.88
C ALA A 176 62.74 -28.31 6.79
N GLU A 177 62.67 -29.62 7.03
CA GLU A 177 62.14 -30.60 6.09
C GLU A 177 60.66 -30.32 5.78
N LEU A 178 59.86 -29.94 6.80
CA LEU A 178 58.47 -29.54 6.61
C LEU A 178 58.35 -28.29 5.74
N LEU A 179 59.19 -27.28 5.96
CA LEU A 179 59.16 -26.05 5.17
C LEU A 179 59.62 -26.28 3.72
N GLU A 180 60.63 -27.12 3.50
CA GLU A 180 61.05 -27.54 2.16
C GLU A 180 59.96 -28.31 1.43
N SER A 181 59.23 -29.20 2.12
CA SER A 181 58.11 -29.93 1.52
C SER A 181 56.96 -29.01 1.05
N ARG A 182 56.84 -27.83 1.67
CA ARG A 182 55.88 -26.77 1.30
C ARG A 182 56.42 -25.80 0.25
N GLY A 183 57.60 -26.05 -0.31
CA GLY A 183 58.22 -25.24 -1.36
C GLY A 183 59.00 -24.02 -0.86
N PHE A 184 59.27 -23.90 0.44
CA PHE A 184 60.11 -22.83 0.98
C PHE A 184 61.58 -23.23 0.97
N GLY A 185 62.43 -22.40 0.36
CA GLY A 185 63.88 -22.62 0.36
C GLY A 185 64.50 -22.29 1.72
N VAL A 186 64.92 -23.31 2.47
CA VAL A 186 65.46 -23.15 3.83
C VAL A 186 66.98 -22.92 3.85
N GLY A 187 67.71 -23.41 2.86
CA GLY A 187 69.16 -23.16 2.71
C GLY A 187 70.02 -23.75 3.85
N ASN A 188 71.24 -23.24 4.04
CA ASN A 188 72.14 -23.72 5.09
C ASN A 188 71.77 -23.13 6.46
N ILE A 189 70.94 -23.87 7.20
CA ILE A 189 70.34 -23.48 8.49
C ILE A 189 71.37 -23.21 9.59
N TYR A 190 72.43 -24.03 9.66
CA TYR A 190 73.37 -24.01 10.80
C TYR A 190 74.50 -22.97 10.69
N LEU A 191 74.49 -22.12 9.66
CA LEU A 191 75.43 -21.01 9.53
C LEU A 191 75.17 -19.96 10.62
N GLY A 192 76.02 -19.95 11.65
CA GLY A 192 75.97 -19.00 12.76
C GLY A 192 75.38 -19.52 14.07
N GLY A 193 75.23 -20.84 14.22
CA GLY A 193 74.80 -21.50 15.46
C GLY A 193 73.30 -21.81 15.52
N LEU A 194 72.88 -22.56 16.55
CA LEU A 194 71.49 -23.02 16.71
C LEU A 194 70.48 -21.88 16.90
N ALA A 195 70.87 -20.78 17.56
CA ALA A 195 69.96 -19.67 17.82
C ALA A 195 69.56 -18.95 16.52
N LYS A 196 70.53 -18.64 15.64
CA LYS A 196 70.28 -18.02 14.34
C LYS A 196 69.53 -18.95 13.38
N ALA A 197 69.78 -20.26 13.50
CA ALA A 197 69.01 -21.28 12.78
C ALA A 197 67.52 -21.22 13.14
N ALA A 198 67.21 -21.12 14.43
CA ALA A 198 65.83 -21.02 14.91
C ALA A 198 65.14 -19.73 14.43
N GLU A 199 65.81 -18.58 14.55
CA GLU A 199 65.28 -17.28 14.10
C GLU A 199 64.94 -17.29 12.60
N LYS A 200 65.85 -17.80 11.75
CA LYS A 200 65.58 -17.93 10.30
C LYS A 200 64.43 -18.88 9.98
N LEU A 201 64.34 -20.00 10.69
CA LEU A 201 63.25 -20.96 10.49
C LEU A 201 61.91 -20.36 10.93
N GLU A 202 61.89 -19.57 11.99
CA GLU A 202 60.71 -18.83 12.45
C GLU A 202 60.24 -17.80 11.40
N GLU A 203 61.16 -17.02 10.81
CA GLU A 203 60.84 -16.10 9.71
C GLU A 203 60.22 -16.83 8.50
N ILE A 204 60.80 -17.97 8.10
CA ILE A 204 60.27 -18.78 7.00
C ILE A 204 58.93 -19.41 7.36
N SER A 205 58.74 -19.82 8.63
CA SER A 205 57.47 -20.36 9.13
C SER A 205 56.36 -19.33 9.07
N ASN A 206 56.60 -18.12 9.56
CA ASN A 206 55.63 -17.01 9.50
C ASN A 206 55.24 -16.71 8.04
N ARG A 207 56.22 -16.77 7.13
CA ARG A 207 55.95 -16.64 5.68
C ARG A 207 55.06 -17.77 5.18
N ALA A 208 55.33 -19.01 5.55
CA ALA A 208 54.52 -20.16 5.17
C ALA A 208 53.08 -20.10 5.71
N GLU A 209 52.89 -19.60 6.94
CA GLU A 209 51.56 -19.39 7.53
C GLU A 209 50.75 -18.36 6.74
N ASN A 210 51.36 -17.25 6.32
CA ASN A 210 50.69 -16.23 5.49
C ASN A 210 50.20 -16.81 4.15
N HIS A 211 51.02 -17.63 3.49
CA HIS A 211 50.60 -18.34 2.28
C HIS A 211 49.49 -19.36 2.55
N GLN A 212 49.55 -20.07 3.68
CA GLN A 212 48.56 -21.07 4.08
C GLN A 212 47.16 -20.46 4.27
N VAL A 213 47.09 -19.26 4.87
CA VAL A 213 45.83 -18.52 4.99
C VAL A 213 45.22 -18.29 3.62
N ILE A 214 46.01 -17.84 2.64
CA ILE A 214 45.51 -17.61 1.29
C ILE A 214 45.03 -18.91 0.62
N VAL A 215 45.75 -20.02 0.79
CA VAL A 215 45.31 -21.34 0.28
C VAL A 215 43.94 -21.70 0.84
N SER A 216 43.75 -21.50 2.15
CA SER A 216 42.49 -21.82 2.80
C SER A 216 41.36 -20.95 2.24
N VAL A 217 41.57 -19.64 2.08
CA VAL A 217 40.57 -18.72 1.53
C VAL A 217 40.23 -19.06 0.08
N ILE A 218 41.22 -19.38 -0.76
CA ILE A 218 40.96 -19.82 -2.15
C ILE A 218 40.10 -21.08 -2.16
N GLY A 219 40.45 -22.08 -1.34
CA GLY A 219 39.74 -23.36 -1.28
C GLY A 219 38.33 -23.26 -0.72
N THR A 220 38.09 -22.37 0.25
CA THR A 220 36.77 -22.25 0.91
C THR A 220 35.87 -21.19 0.29
N GLU A 221 36.43 -20.11 -0.26
CA GLU A 221 35.64 -18.94 -0.68
C GLU A 221 35.61 -18.70 -2.19
N ILE A 222 36.54 -19.26 -2.97
CA ILE A 222 36.58 -19.08 -4.44
C ILE A 222 36.27 -20.39 -5.15
N ALA A 223 37.02 -21.46 -4.85
CA ALA A 223 36.89 -22.73 -5.54
C ALA A 223 35.47 -23.32 -5.56
N PRO A 224 34.62 -23.17 -4.50
CA PRO A 224 33.24 -23.64 -4.55
C PRO A 224 32.35 -22.89 -5.53
N PHE A 225 32.72 -21.67 -5.96
CA PHE A 225 31.99 -20.91 -6.97
C PHE A 225 32.58 -21.09 -8.37
N ASP A 226 33.92 -21.10 -8.45
CA ASP A 226 34.67 -21.21 -9.71
C ASP A 226 36.03 -21.86 -9.46
N GLU A 227 36.16 -23.12 -9.87
CA GLU A 227 37.38 -23.90 -9.70
C GLU A 227 38.53 -23.35 -10.58
N GLU A 228 38.24 -22.85 -11.78
CA GLU A 228 39.26 -22.33 -12.70
C GLU A 228 39.88 -21.04 -12.15
N LEU A 229 39.05 -20.13 -11.63
CA LEU A 229 39.55 -18.93 -10.95
C LEU A 229 40.36 -19.27 -9.69
N GLY A 230 39.94 -20.29 -8.93
CA GLY A 230 40.70 -20.79 -7.79
C GLY A 230 42.12 -21.23 -8.19
N GLN A 231 42.25 -21.98 -9.29
CA GLN A 231 43.55 -22.41 -9.82
C GLN A 231 44.43 -21.24 -10.28
N ILE A 232 43.84 -20.19 -10.86
CA ILE A 232 44.57 -18.99 -11.28
C ILE A 232 45.17 -18.25 -10.08
N PHE A 233 44.39 -18.05 -9.00
CA PHE A 233 44.89 -17.42 -7.78
C PHE A 233 45.96 -18.27 -7.10
N GLU A 234 45.81 -19.59 -7.11
CA GLU A 234 46.79 -20.53 -6.59
C GLU A 234 48.13 -20.43 -7.35
N GLN A 235 48.09 -20.38 -8.68
CA GLN A 235 49.28 -20.19 -9.51
C GLN A 235 49.98 -18.86 -9.20
N ARG A 236 49.22 -17.76 -9.13
CA ARG A 236 49.78 -16.43 -8.80
C ARG A 236 50.39 -16.39 -7.40
N ARG A 237 49.82 -17.11 -6.43
CA ARG A 237 50.41 -17.28 -5.10
C ARG A 237 51.75 -18.03 -5.17
N ILE A 238 51.84 -19.12 -5.94
CA ILE A 238 53.09 -19.86 -6.16
C ILE A 238 54.15 -18.94 -6.79
N GLU A 239 53.79 -18.13 -7.78
CA GLU A 239 54.72 -17.16 -8.39
C GLU A 239 55.28 -16.19 -7.33
N ILE A 240 54.42 -15.64 -6.47
CA ILE A 240 54.83 -14.77 -5.35
C ILE A 240 55.77 -15.50 -4.37
N GLN A 241 55.47 -16.76 -4.04
CA GLN A 241 56.31 -17.58 -3.17
C GLN A 241 57.73 -17.77 -3.73
N THR A 242 57.84 -17.98 -5.05
CA THR A 242 59.12 -18.19 -5.74
C THR A 242 59.97 -16.92 -5.90
N LEU A 243 59.34 -15.74 -5.94
CA LEU A 243 60.03 -14.46 -6.11
C LEU A 243 60.87 -14.04 -4.89
N GLY A 244 60.53 -14.54 -3.69
CA GLY A 244 61.31 -14.47 -2.45
C GLY A 244 62.06 -13.15 -2.19
N GLY A 245 61.47 -12.23 -1.39
CA GLY A 245 62.17 -10.99 -1.02
C GLY A 245 61.30 -9.97 -0.28
N GLY A 246 61.86 -8.78 -0.02
CA GLY A 246 61.23 -7.72 0.79
C GLY A 246 59.92 -7.12 0.26
N GLY A 247 59.47 -7.49 -0.96
CA GLY A 247 58.18 -7.09 -1.53
C GLY A 247 57.11 -8.20 -1.50
N GLU A 248 57.42 -9.37 -0.96
CA GLU A 248 56.51 -10.52 -0.93
C GLU A 248 55.26 -10.23 -0.07
N SER A 249 55.44 -9.63 1.10
CA SER A 249 54.32 -9.26 2.00
C SER A 249 53.32 -8.35 1.29
N ASP A 250 53.79 -7.27 0.67
CA ASP A 250 52.93 -6.33 -0.07
C ASP A 250 52.19 -7.02 -1.22
N SER A 251 52.85 -7.93 -1.93
CA SER A 251 52.23 -8.67 -3.04
C SER A 251 51.18 -9.69 -2.57
N LEU A 252 51.44 -10.35 -1.44
CA LEU A 252 50.49 -11.24 -0.77
C LEU A 252 49.27 -10.47 -0.28
N GLU A 253 49.49 -9.32 0.36
CA GLU A 253 48.40 -8.46 0.84
C GLU A 253 47.51 -7.98 -0.32
N ARG A 254 48.10 -7.59 -1.45
CA ARG A 254 47.34 -7.23 -2.66
C ARG A 254 46.54 -8.41 -3.19
N LEU A 255 47.15 -9.59 -3.29
CA LEU A 255 46.47 -10.80 -3.74
C LEU A 255 45.32 -11.17 -2.79
N GLN A 256 45.51 -11.04 -1.48
CA GLN A 256 44.47 -11.25 -0.48
C GLN A 256 43.32 -10.24 -0.60
N GLN A 257 43.63 -8.97 -0.85
CA GLN A 257 42.60 -7.94 -1.10
C GLN A 257 41.79 -8.25 -2.37
N GLU A 258 42.45 -8.67 -3.45
CA GLU A 258 41.78 -9.09 -4.69
C GLU A 258 40.87 -10.31 -4.45
N ILE A 259 41.36 -11.33 -3.74
CA ILE A 259 40.60 -12.52 -3.37
C ILE A 259 39.37 -12.15 -2.53
N ASN A 260 39.54 -11.31 -1.51
CA ASN A 260 38.43 -10.88 -0.65
C ASN A 260 37.38 -10.07 -1.44
N ALA A 261 37.82 -9.25 -2.39
CA ALA A 261 36.92 -8.51 -3.27
C ALA A 261 36.11 -9.44 -4.19
N VAL A 262 36.76 -10.47 -4.75
CA VAL A 262 36.10 -11.48 -5.59
C VAL A 262 35.14 -12.35 -4.77
N SER A 263 35.58 -12.84 -3.60
CA SER A 263 34.76 -13.60 -2.65
C SER A 263 33.52 -12.82 -2.23
N SER A 264 33.67 -11.57 -1.77
CA SER A 264 32.53 -10.74 -1.37
C SER A 264 31.56 -10.48 -2.53
N SER A 265 32.06 -10.36 -3.76
CA SER A 265 31.23 -10.26 -4.96
C SER A 265 30.41 -11.54 -5.19
N PHE A 266 31.02 -12.73 -5.11
CA PHE A 266 30.30 -14.01 -5.24
C PHE A 266 29.21 -14.16 -4.18
N HIS A 267 29.53 -13.90 -2.91
CA HIS A 267 28.56 -13.97 -1.81
C HIS A 267 27.42 -12.95 -1.97
N SER A 268 27.72 -11.72 -2.40
CA SER A 268 26.70 -10.72 -2.68
C SER A 268 25.76 -11.13 -3.82
N ARG A 269 26.31 -11.69 -4.91
CA ARG A 269 25.53 -12.18 -6.05
C ARG A 269 24.65 -13.37 -5.67
N LEU A 270 25.19 -14.35 -4.95
CA LEU A 270 24.44 -15.49 -4.43
C LEU A 270 23.32 -15.05 -3.48
N SER A 271 23.57 -14.11 -2.57
CA SER A 271 22.54 -13.57 -1.68
C SER A 271 21.41 -12.86 -2.46
N LYS A 272 21.76 -12.05 -3.47
CA LYS A 272 20.77 -11.40 -4.35
C LYS A 272 19.93 -12.43 -5.12
N LEU A 273 20.59 -13.47 -5.64
CA LEU A 273 19.93 -14.55 -6.37
C LEU A 273 18.96 -15.30 -5.46
N GLN A 274 19.42 -15.74 -4.29
CA GLN A 274 18.58 -16.43 -3.30
C GLN A 274 17.37 -15.59 -2.90
N GLN A 275 17.57 -14.29 -2.66
CA GLN A 275 16.46 -13.40 -2.34
C GLN A 275 15.46 -13.27 -3.47
N ARG A 276 15.93 -13.26 -4.72
CA ARG A 276 15.04 -13.20 -5.89
C ARG A 276 14.24 -14.49 -6.04
N LEU A 277 14.87 -15.66 -5.85
CA LEU A 277 14.19 -16.95 -5.83
C LEU A 277 13.15 -17.03 -4.70
N GLN A 278 13.50 -16.58 -3.49
CA GLN A 278 12.55 -16.51 -2.38
C GLN A 278 11.36 -15.60 -2.66
N GLN A 279 11.55 -14.48 -3.37
CA GLN A 279 10.44 -13.62 -3.80
C GLN A 279 9.50 -14.36 -4.76
N TRP A 280 10.03 -15.19 -5.66
CA TRP A 280 9.21 -15.98 -6.57
C TRP A 280 8.49 -17.12 -5.86
N LEU A 281 9.18 -17.84 -4.97
CA LEU A 281 8.56 -18.89 -4.14
C LEU A 281 7.46 -18.33 -3.23
N ALA A 282 7.67 -17.16 -2.63
CA ALA A 282 6.65 -16.49 -1.80
C ALA A 282 5.40 -16.09 -2.58
N ARG A 283 5.52 -15.88 -3.89
CA ARG A 283 4.38 -15.64 -4.80
C ARG A 283 3.68 -16.92 -5.23
N GLY A 284 4.19 -18.10 -4.87
CA GLY A 284 3.65 -19.40 -5.26
C GLY A 284 4.18 -19.94 -6.59
N ILE A 285 5.28 -19.38 -7.12
CA ILE A 285 5.93 -19.88 -8.33
C ILE A 285 6.72 -21.15 -8.00
N ASN A 286 6.41 -22.25 -8.68
CA ASN A 286 7.09 -23.52 -8.52
C ASN A 286 8.38 -23.52 -9.34
N LEU A 287 9.51 -23.59 -8.65
CA LEU A 287 10.84 -23.74 -9.23
C LEU A 287 11.41 -25.09 -8.77
N PRO A 288 12.23 -25.77 -9.60
CA PRO A 288 12.86 -27.05 -9.24
C PRO A 288 14.01 -26.81 -8.23
N LEU A 289 13.67 -26.40 -7.02
CA LEU A 289 14.60 -26.10 -5.94
C LEU A 289 14.26 -26.92 -4.72
N ASN A 290 15.27 -27.60 -4.16
CA ASN A 290 15.10 -28.41 -2.96
C ASN A 290 15.13 -27.58 -1.67
N GLU A 291 15.78 -26.41 -1.64
CA GLU A 291 15.71 -25.41 -0.54
C GLU A 291 16.61 -24.18 -0.80
N VAL A 292 17.88 -24.39 -1.21
CA VAL A 292 18.88 -23.33 -1.41
C VAL A 292 19.77 -23.65 -2.61
N VAL A 293 20.16 -22.62 -3.38
CA VAL A 293 21.13 -22.76 -4.48
C VAL A 293 22.55 -22.91 -3.89
N PRO A 294 23.28 -24.00 -4.19
CA PRO A 294 24.67 -24.17 -3.75
C PRO A 294 25.59 -23.18 -4.48
N ALA A 295 26.77 -22.92 -3.91
CA ALA A 295 27.76 -22.00 -4.50
C ALA A 295 28.17 -22.39 -5.93
N GLU A 296 28.28 -23.70 -6.19
CA GLU A 296 28.67 -24.29 -7.49
C GLU A 296 27.70 -23.93 -8.61
N ASP A 297 26.41 -23.80 -8.29
CA ASP A 297 25.37 -23.55 -9.28
C ASP A 297 25.14 -22.06 -9.55
N LEU A 298 25.80 -21.15 -8.83
CA LEU A 298 25.57 -19.70 -8.95
C LEU A 298 25.66 -19.23 -10.41
N LEU A 299 26.73 -19.60 -11.11
CA LEU A 299 26.98 -19.18 -12.49
C LEU A 299 25.95 -19.78 -13.46
N VAL A 300 25.52 -21.02 -13.23
CA VAL A 300 24.48 -21.68 -14.02
C VAL A 300 23.16 -20.93 -13.87
N TRP A 301 22.79 -20.58 -12.63
CA TRP A 301 21.59 -19.80 -12.39
C TRP A 301 21.67 -18.39 -12.97
N GLU A 302 22.81 -17.70 -12.86
CA GLU A 302 23.01 -16.39 -13.48
C GLU A 302 22.81 -16.41 -15.00
N SER A 303 23.17 -17.50 -15.68
CA SER A 303 22.93 -17.64 -17.11
C SER A 303 21.44 -17.82 -17.46
N LYS A 304 20.67 -18.48 -16.60
CA LYS A 304 19.26 -18.85 -16.85
C LYS A 304 18.25 -17.86 -16.25
N ILE A 305 18.65 -17.06 -15.27
CA ILE A 305 17.72 -16.24 -14.48
C ILE A 305 16.96 -15.23 -15.34
N ALA A 306 17.60 -14.69 -16.39
CA ALA A 306 16.96 -13.77 -17.32
C ALA A 306 15.83 -14.44 -18.12
N GLU A 307 16.02 -15.70 -18.54
CA GLU A 307 15.00 -16.46 -19.26
C GLU A 307 13.82 -16.81 -18.33
N ILE A 308 14.12 -17.22 -17.09
CA ILE A 308 13.11 -17.50 -16.06
C ILE A 308 12.32 -16.23 -15.72
N GLU A 309 12.98 -15.08 -15.60
CA GLU A 309 12.34 -13.79 -15.39
C GLU A 309 11.34 -13.44 -16.49
N LEU A 310 11.73 -13.62 -17.75
CA LEU A 310 10.85 -13.39 -18.88
C LEU A 310 9.65 -14.33 -18.82
N ALA A 311 9.86 -15.61 -18.53
CA ALA A 311 8.79 -16.59 -18.42
C ALA A 311 7.80 -16.26 -17.27
N ILE A 312 8.32 -15.84 -16.11
CA ILE A 312 7.49 -15.40 -14.97
C ILE A 312 6.69 -14.15 -15.33
N ASN A 313 7.31 -13.15 -15.96
CA ASN A 313 6.60 -11.95 -16.37
C ASN A 313 5.49 -12.28 -17.38
N THR A 314 5.75 -13.18 -18.34
CA THR A 314 4.69 -13.63 -19.26
C THR A 314 3.58 -14.36 -18.52
N HIS A 315 3.91 -15.26 -17.58
CA HIS A 315 2.93 -15.94 -16.74
C HIS A 315 2.06 -14.93 -15.98
N ASP A 316 2.66 -13.95 -15.33
CA ASP A 316 1.94 -12.94 -14.53
C ASP A 316 0.98 -12.11 -15.42
N THR A 317 1.42 -11.68 -16.61
CA THR A 317 0.54 -10.95 -17.54
C THR A 317 -0.63 -11.79 -18.05
N ILE A 318 -0.41 -13.10 -18.27
CA ILE A 318 -1.47 -14.01 -18.68
C ILE A 318 -2.42 -14.26 -17.51
N TRP A 319 -1.88 -14.37 -16.29
CA TRP A 319 -2.66 -14.59 -15.09
C TRP A 319 -3.55 -13.40 -14.75
N GLU A 320 -3.06 -12.16 -14.82
CA GLU A 320 -3.86 -10.95 -14.63
C GLU A 320 -5.05 -10.90 -15.60
N ARG A 321 -4.80 -11.20 -16.88
CA ARG A 321 -5.87 -11.30 -17.88
C ARG A 321 -6.85 -12.42 -17.56
N LEU A 322 -6.35 -13.57 -17.15
CA LEU A 322 -7.17 -14.73 -16.82
C LEU A 322 -8.01 -14.50 -15.56
N GLU A 323 -7.52 -13.78 -14.56
CA GLU A 323 -8.25 -13.42 -13.33
C GLU A 323 -9.50 -12.58 -13.65
N GLU A 324 -9.37 -11.62 -14.57
CA GLU A 324 -10.53 -10.85 -15.06
C GLU A 324 -11.56 -11.75 -15.75
N GLN A 325 -11.11 -12.75 -16.52
CA GLN A 325 -12.01 -13.72 -17.17
C GLN A 325 -12.62 -14.71 -16.16
N LEU A 326 -11.91 -15.09 -15.09
CA LEU A 326 -12.42 -16.00 -14.06
C LEU A 326 -13.55 -15.37 -13.24
N ASN A 327 -13.55 -14.05 -13.07
CA ASN A 327 -14.69 -13.34 -12.48
C ASN A 327 -15.98 -13.53 -13.31
N ILE A 328 -15.86 -13.68 -14.63
CA ILE A 328 -16.98 -13.96 -15.54
C ILE A 328 -17.29 -15.48 -15.58
N TRP A 329 -16.25 -16.32 -15.51
CA TRP A 329 -16.33 -17.78 -15.64
C TRP A 329 -15.73 -18.54 -14.44
N PRO A 330 -16.39 -18.54 -13.28
CA PRO A 330 -15.85 -19.15 -12.05
C PRO A 330 -15.64 -20.67 -12.13
N GLU A 331 -16.31 -21.36 -13.07
CA GLU A 331 -16.17 -22.81 -13.29
C GLU A 331 -14.75 -23.24 -13.69
N TYR A 332 -13.97 -22.33 -14.27
CA TYR A 332 -12.60 -22.62 -14.72
C TYR A 332 -11.55 -22.29 -13.64
N SER A 333 -11.96 -21.78 -12.48
CA SER A 333 -11.05 -21.36 -11.41
C SER A 333 -10.22 -22.50 -10.86
N GLU A 334 -10.80 -23.69 -10.65
CA GLU A 334 -10.06 -24.85 -10.16
C GLU A 334 -8.98 -25.30 -11.15
N ARG A 335 -9.30 -25.36 -12.44
CA ARG A 335 -8.36 -25.74 -13.51
C ARG A 335 -7.25 -24.70 -13.66
N ALA A 336 -7.57 -23.41 -13.58
CA ALA A 336 -6.60 -22.33 -13.63
C ALA A 336 -5.67 -22.32 -12.41
N ASN A 337 -6.22 -22.48 -11.20
CA ASN A 337 -5.44 -22.50 -9.96
C ASN A 337 -4.44 -23.67 -9.91
N GLN A 338 -4.73 -24.80 -10.56
CA GLN A 338 -3.78 -25.92 -10.68
C GLN A 338 -2.56 -25.60 -11.55
N LEU A 339 -2.66 -24.62 -12.45
CA LEU A 339 -1.60 -24.17 -13.34
C LEU A 339 -0.85 -22.96 -12.79
N PHE A 340 -1.42 -22.27 -11.80
CA PHE A 340 -0.80 -21.12 -11.16
C PHE A 340 0.62 -21.46 -10.66
N GLY A 341 1.58 -20.62 -11.05
CA GLY A 341 2.96 -20.72 -10.62
C GLY A 341 3.77 -21.83 -11.30
N LYS A 342 3.17 -22.65 -12.17
CA LYS A 342 3.89 -23.68 -12.94
C LYS A 342 4.40 -23.12 -14.26
N ILE A 343 5.63 -22.60 -14.25
CA ILE A 343 6.25 -22.00 -15.45
C ILE A 343 6.38 -23.02 -16.60
N GLU A 344 6.62 -24.30 -16.30
CA GLU A 344 6.72 -25.36 -17.32
C GLU A 344 5.42 -25.55 -18.12
N GLN A 345 4.26 -25.21 -17.54
CA GLN A 345 2.95 -25.37 -18.15
C GLN A 345 2.38 -24.03 -18.66
N LEU A 346 3.24 -23.07 -18.97
CA LEU A 346 2.83 -21.74 -19.44
C LEU A 346 1.96 -21.79 -20.71
N GLU A 347 2.25 -22.72 -21.62
CA GLU A 347 1.43 -22.92 -22.83
C GLU A 347 0.00 -23.35 -22.50
N GLU A 348 -0.19 -24.22 -21.50
CA GLU A 348 -1.51 -24.65 -21.05
C GLU A 348 -2.28 -23.47 -20.44
N LEU A 349 -1.61 -22.60 -19.68
CA LEU A 349 -2.21 -21.40 -19.12
C LEU A 349 -2.64 -20.41 -20.22
N ILE A 350 -1.81 -20.22 -21.25
CA ILE A 350 -2.17 -19.43 -22.44
C ILE A 350 -3.43 -20.00 -23.09
N THR A 351 -3.48 -21.32 -23.31
CA THR A 351 -4.62 -21.95 -23.99
C THR A 351 -5.94 -21.72 -23.25
N ILE A 352 -5.95 -21.83 -21.92
CA ILE A 352 -7.16 -21.59 -21.11
C ILE A 352 -7.56 -20.11 -21.16
N SER A 353 -6.59 -19.20 -21.09
CA SER A 353 -6.86 -17.76 -21.21
C SER A 353 -7.49 -17.44 -22.58
N GLU A 354 -6.94 -17.96 -23.66
CA GLU A 354 -7.46 -17.78 -25.02
C GLU A 354 -8.85 -18.43 -25.20
N GLU A 355 -9.07 -19.63 -24.66
CA GLU A 355 -10.38 -20.29 -24.67
C GLU A 355 -11.45 -19.43 -23.98
N LEU A 356 -11.13 -18.86 -22.81
CA LEU A 356 -12.05 -18.00 -22.07
C LEU A 356 -12.31 -16.67 -22.79
N GLU A 357 -11.29 -16.06 -23.39
CA GLU A 357 -11.45 -14.84 -24.19
C GLU A 357 -12.29 -15.07 -25.45
N GLN A 358 -12.10 -16.20 -26.12
CA GLN A 358 -12.95 -16.57 -27.25
C GLN A 358 -14.40 -16.77 -26.80
N LYS A 359 -14.59 -17.41 -25.65
CA LYS A 359 -15.92 -17.62 -25.07
C LYS A 359 -16.59 -16.30 -24.70
N THR A 360 -15.92 -15.37 -24.01
CA THR A 360 -16.48 -14.04 -23.69
C THR A 360 -16.83 -13.27 -24.94
N ARG A 361 -15.93 -13.20 -25.93
CA ARG A 361 -16.23 -12.55 -27.22
C ARG A 361 -17.45 -13.16 -27.90
N SER A 362 -17.59 -14.49 -27.86
CA SER A 362 -18.75 -15.15 -28.47
C SER A 362 -20.07 -14.77 -27.78
N GLU A 363 -20.09 -14.64 -26.45
CA GLU A 363 -21.29 -14.24 -25.71
C GLU A 363 -21.60 -12.74 -25.85
N ILE A 364 -20.57 -11.88 -25.88
CA ILE A 364 -20.73 -10.45 -26.19
C ILE A 364 -21.33 -10.28 -27.59
N ASN A 365 -20.82 -11.00 -28.58
CA ASN A 365 -21.36 -10.95 -29.95
C ASN A 365 -22.84 -11.35 -29.98
N LYS A 366 -23.23 -12.46 -29.33
CA LYS A 366 -24.64 -12.85 -29.21
C LYS A 366 -25.48 -11.77 -28.51
N GLY A 367 -24.97 -11.17 -27.44
CA GLY A 367 -25.62 -10.06 -26.73
C GLY A 367 -25.81 -8.85 -27.65
N SER A 368 -24.80 -8.48 -28.42
CA SER A 368 -24.84 -7.37 -29.38
C SER A 368 -25.83 -7.63 -30.51
N GLU A 369 -25.93 -8.87 -31.01
CA GLU A 369 -26.92 -9.27 -32.01
C GLU A 369 -28.34 -9.11 -31.45
N LEU A 370 -28.60 -9.56 -30.23
CA LEU A 370 -29.89 -9.37 -29.56
C LEU A 370 -30.21 -7.89 -29.35
N VAL A 371 -29.26 -7.10 -28.86
CA VAL A 371 -29.41 -5.64 -28.69
C VAL A 371 -29.73 -4.96 -30.03
N SER A 372 -29.05 -5.35 -31.11
CA SER A 372 -29.28 -4.81 -32.46
C SER A 372 -30.67 -5.18 -32.99
N PHE A 373 -31.12 -6.40 -32.73
CA PHE A 373 -32.44 -6.88 -33.15
C PHE A 373 -33.56 -6.10 -32.45
N TRP A 374 -33.49 -5.96 -31.12
CA TRP A 374 -34.51 -5.27 -30.33
C TRP A 374 -34.48 -3.74 -30.50
N SER A 375 -33.29 -3.15 -30.68
CA SER A 375 -33.20 -1.73 -31.06
C SER A 375 -33.77 -1.46 -32.45
N GLY A 376 -33.62 -2.39 -33.40
CA GLY A 376 -34.29 -2.32 -34.70
C GLY A 376 -35.82 -2.35 -34.62
N LEU A 377 -36.39 -2.89 -33.53
CA LEU A 377 -37.83 -2.89 -33.23
C LEU A 377 -38.28 -1.63 -32.47
N GLY A 378 -37.36 -0.70 -32.18
CA GLY A 378 -37.64 0.56 -31.50
C GLY A 378 -37.51 0.51 -29.97
N PHE A 379 -37.05 -0.60 -29.38
CA PHE A 379 -36.80 -0.69 -27.94
C PHE A 379 -35.45 -0.04 -27.57
N SER A 380 -35.41 0.63 -26.43
CA SER A 380 -34.16 1.16 -25.87
C SER A 380 -33.35 0.03 -25.24
N MET A 381 -32.15 -0.21 -25.77
CA MET A 381 -31.30 -1.35 -25.35
C MET A 381 -29.93 -0.92 -24.81
N ALA A 382 -29.72 0.38 -24.59
CA ALA A 382 -28.44 0.93 -24.16
C ALA A 382 -27.93 0.34 -22.82
N LEU A 383 -28.84 0.14 -21.87
CA LEU A 383 -28.50 -0.48 -20.58
C LEU A 383 -28.10 -1.95 -20.74
N TRP A 384 -28.77 -2.68 -21.64
CA TRP A 384 -28.43 -4.07 -21.94
C TRP A 384 -27.09 -4.18 -22.65
N GLN A 385 -26.78 -3.25 -23.55
CA GLN A 385 -25.46 -3.17 -24.19
C GLN A 385 -24.35 -3.03 -23.15
N GLN A 386 -24.50 -2.09 -22.21
CA GLN A 386 -23.54 -1.93 -21.12
C GLN A 386 -23.40 -3.20 -20.27
N ARG A 387 -24.52 -3.86 -19.93
CA ARG A 387 -24.49 -5.11 -19.17
C ARG A 387 -23.79 -6.26 -19.90
N PHE A 388 -23.99 -6.38 -21.22
CA PHE A 388 -23.30 -7.39 -22.04
C PHE A 388 -21.80 -7.12 -22.13
N ASP A 389 -21.39 -5.86 -22.19
CA ASP A 389 -19.97 -5.48 -22.25
C ASP A 389 -19.27 -5.73 -20.90
N GLU A 390 -19.93 -5.48 -19.77
CA GLU A 390 -19.37 -5.68 -18.42
C GLU A 390 -19.41 -7.15 -17.96
N GLN A 391 -20.57 -7.81 -18.08
CA GLN A 391 -20.81 -9.16 -17.58
C GLN A 391 -21.69 -9.96 -18.55
N PRO A 392 -21.12 -10.49 -19.65
CA PRO A 392 -21.89 -11.11 -20.73
C PRO A 392 -22.72 -12.31 -20.27
N ARG A 393 -22.19 -13.10 -19.32
CA ARG A 393 -22.87 -14.29 -18.79
C ARG A 393 -24.15 -13.92 -18.02
N GLU A 394 -24.02 -13.04 -17.04
CA GLU A 394 -25.17 -12.61 -16.20
C GLU A 394 -26.18 -11.81 -17.01
N ALA A 395 -25.68 -10.98 -17.94
CA ALA A 395 -26.52 -10.25 -18.87
C ALA A 395 -27.36 -11.19 -19.74
N LEU A 396 -26.80 -12.28 -20.29
CA LEU A 396 -27.59 -13.24 -21.07
C LEU A 396 -28.67 -13.94 -20.23
N ILE A 397 -28.33 -14.34 -19.00
CA ILE A 397 -29.29 -15.00 -18.11
C ILE A 397 -30.44 -14.05 -17.75
N SER A 398 -30.11 -12.83 -17.32
CA SER A 398 -31.10 -11.83 -16.95
C SER A 398 -31.91 -11.34 -18.15
N PHE A 399 -31.30 -11.25 -19.34
CA PHE A 399 -31.99 -10.91 -20.57
C PHE A 399 -33.01 -12.00 -20.96
N ASN A 400 -32.63 -13.28 -20.89
CA ASN A 400 -33.54 -14.39 -21.17
C ASN A 400 -34.76 -14.42 -20.22
N GLN A 401 -34.60 -13.97 -18.96
CA GLN A 401 -35.72 -13.83 -18.02
C GLN A 401 -36.68 -12.68 -18.41
N GLN A 402 -36.15 -11.61 -19.00
CA GLN A 402 -36.92 -10.43 -19.41
C GLN A 402 -37.49 -10.55 -20.83
N LEU A 403 -36.97 -11.47 -21.64
CA LEU A 403 -37.41 -11.74 -23.00
C LEU A 403 -38.93 -11.96 -23.15
N PRO A 404 -39.62 -12.78 -22.33
CA PRO A 404 -41.08 -12.95 -22.47
C PRO A 404 -41.86 -11.64 -22.23
N ILE A 405 -41.39 -10.80 -21.31
CA ILE A 405 -42.01 -9.50 -20.99
C ILE A 405 -41.83 -8.54 -22.18
N LEU A 406 -40.64 -8.51 -22.79
CA LEU A 406 -40.36 -7.72 -23.99
C LEU A 406 -41.21 -8.19 -25.20
N GLU A 407 -41.40 -9.50 -25.36
CA GLU A 407 -42.28 -10.05 -26.40
C GLU A 407 -43.74 -9.65 -26.21
N GLU A 408 -44.24 -9.66 -24.97
CA GLU A 408 -45.58 -9.18 -24.65
C GLU A 408 -45.73 -7.68 -24.89
N ALA A 409 -44.78 -6.87 -24.43
CA ALA A 409 -44.75 -5.44 -24.69
C ALA A 409 -44.76 -5.15 -26.20
N ARG A 410 -43.99 -5.90 -26.99
CA ARG A 410 -44.00 -5.80 -28.46
C ARG A 410 -45.38 -6.07 -29.05
N LYS A 411 -46.07 -7.14 -28.60
CA LYS A 411 -47.44 -7.44 -29.07
C LYS A 411 -48.40 -6.29 -28.75
N VAL A 412 -48.27 -5.67 -27.59
CA VAL A 412 -49.08 -4.52 -27.19
C VAL A 412 -48.76 -3.29 -28.04
N VAL A 413 -47.47 -2.97 -28.26
CA VAL A 413 -47.04 -1.87 -29.16
C VAL A 413 -47.57 -2.06 -30.58
N ASP A 414 -47.41 -3.25 -31.17
CA ASP A 414 -47.95 -3.58 -32.49
C ASP A 414 -49.47 -3.38 -32.53
N SER A 415 -50.17 -3.71 -31.44
CA SER A 415 -51.60 -3.55 -31.35
C SER A 415 -52.04 -2.09 -31.19
N ILE A 416 -51.25 -1.24 -30.50
CA ILE A 416 -51.47 0.21 -30.38
C ILE A 416 -51.24 0.88 -31.73
N LEU A 417 -50.16 0.53 -32.45
CA LEU A 417 -49.84 1.08 -33.77
C LEU A 417 -50.89 0.75 -34.83
N ARG A 418 -51.64 -0.35 -34.67
CA ARG A 418 -52.77 -0.72 -35.54
C ARG A 418 -54.09 -0.02 -35.20
N LEU A 419 -54.21 0.66 -34.05
CA LEU A 419 -55.44 1.35 -33.68
C LEU A 419 -55.67 2.60 -34.53
N ASP A 420 -56.94 2.89 -34.81
CA ASP A 420 -57.32 4.16 -35.42
C ASP A 420 -57.29 5.30 -34.38
N ILE A 421 -56.35 6.22 -34.53
CA ILE A 421 -56.13 7.35 -33.63
C ILE A 421 -56.52 8.69 -34.31
N SER A 422 -57.18 8.63 -35.47
CA SER A 422 -57.43 9.82 -36.29
C SER A 422 -58.31 10.90 -35.63
N MET A 423 -59.08 10.56 -34.60
CA MET A 423 -60.00 11.45 -33.87
C MET A 423 -59.43 11.98 -32.55
N GLY A 424 -58.17 11.68 -32.22
CA GLY A 424 -57.46 12.15 -31.01
C GLY A 424 -56.87 11.02 -30.17
N GLY A 425 -55.98 11.32 -29.22
CA GLY A 425 -55.26 10.32 -28.41
C GLY A 425 -53.91 9.89 -28.97
N LYS A 426 -53.38 10.63 -29.97
CA LYS A 426 -52.06 10.41 -30.56
C LYS A 426 -50.96 10.56 -29.51
N ASP A 427 -51.01 11.64 -28.75
CA ASP A 427 -50.03 11.93 -27.69
C ASP A 427 -50.07 10.87 -26.57
N GLU A 428 -51.23 10.30 -26.27
CA GLU A 428 -51.36 9.22 -25.28
C GLU A 428 -50.80 7.90 -25.84
N ALA A 429 -51.11 7.56 -27.10
CA ALA A 429 -50.55 6.39 -27.76
C ALA A 429 -49.02 6.46 -27.86
N GLU A 430 -48.47 7.62 -28.22
CA GLU A 430 -47.03 7.86 -28.29
C GLU A 430 -46.37 7.73 -26.92
N LYS A 431 -47.01 8.23 -25.84
CA LYS A 431 -46.54 8.04 -24.47
C LYS A 431 -46.54 6.56 -24.07
N MET A 432 -47.62 5.83 -24.35
CA MET A 432 -47.71 4.40 -24.01
C MET A 432 -46.69 3.56 -24.80
N VAL A 433 -46.48 3.86 -26.08
CA VAL A 433 -45.44 3.21 -26.89
C VAL A 433 -44.05 3.54 -26.36
N SER A 434 -43.77 4.79 -25.99
CA SER A 434 -42.49 5.17 -25.39
C SER A 434 -42.21 4.43 -24.08
N ILE A 435 -43.20 4.34 -23.19
CA ILE A 435 -43.07 3.60 -21.91
C ILE A 435 -42.85 2.10 -22.16
N LEU A 436 -43.53 1.52 -23.15
CA LEU A 436 -43.35 0.10 -23.48
C LEU A 436 -42.02 -0.19 -24.20
N GLN A 437 -41.39 0.81 -24.80
CA GLN A 437 -40.10 0.71 -25.47
C GLN A 437 -38.91 1.00 -24.54
N ASP A 438 -39.16 1.23 -23.25
CA ASP A 438 -38.09 1.41 -22.26
C ASP A 438 -37.36 0.09 -21.95
N ALA A 439 -36.06 0.19 -21.65
CA ALA A 439 -35.13 -0.94 -21.51
C ALA A 439 -35.48 -1.91 -20.37
N ILE A 440 -36.18 -1.40 -19.35
CA ILE A 440 -36.67 -2.15 -18.20
C ILE A 440 -38.13 -1.74 -18.02
N LEU A 441 -39.03 -2.67 -18.32
CA LEU A 441 -40.46 -2.49 -18.11
C LEU A 441 -40.79 -2.69 -16.62
N GLU A 442 -41.60 -1.79 -16.05
CA GLU A 442 -42.22 -2.04 -14.75
C GLU A 442 -43.33 -3.09 -14.88
N ASP A 443 -43.53 -3.92 -13.85
CA ASP A 443 -44.51 -5.03 -13.84
C ASP A 443 -45.94 -4.58 -14.21
N ASN A 444 -46.29 -3.31 -13.95
CA ASN A 444 -47.61 -2.76 -14.21
C ASN A 444 -47.74 -2.04 -15.57
N SER A 445 -46.64 -1.74 -16.26
CA SER A 445 -46.66 -0.94 -17.51
C SER A 445 -47.45 -1.61 -18.62
N ILE A 446 -47.32 -2.92 -18.76
CA ILE A 446 -48.06 -3.72 -19.74
C ILE A 446 -49.57 -3.74 -19.40
N GLN A 447 -49.92 -3.87 -18.12
CA GLN A 447 -51.32 -3.86 -17.69
C GLN A 447 -51.98 -2.50 -17.93
N ILE A 448 -51.28 -1.41 -17.64
CA ILE A 448 -51.77 -0.05 -17.88
C ILE A 448 -51.97 0.19 -19.38
N ALA A 449 -51.02 -0.25 -20.22
CA ALA A 449 -51.11 -0.16 -21.67
C ALA A 449 -52.28 -0.96 -22.24
N ASN A 450 -52.47 -2.19 -21.77
CA ASN A 450 -53.61 -3.02 -22.17
C ASN A 450 -54.94 -2.40 -21.74
N GLY A 451 -55.05 -1.91 -20.51
CA GLY A 451 -56.27 -1.25 -20.03
C GLY A 451 -56.60 0.03 -20.81
N TRP A 452 -55.60 0.83 -21.20
CA TRP A 452 -55.81 1.98 -22.08
C TRP A 452 -56.24 1.54 -23.49
N LEU A 453 -55.56 0.54 -24.06
CA LEU A 453 -55.85 0.01 -25.39
C LEU A 453 -57.27 -0.55 -25.49
N GLU A 454 -57.74 -1.31 -24.51
CA GLU A 454 -59.11 -1.83 -24.48
C GLU A 454 -60.14 -0.70 -24.40
N LYS A 455 -59.98 0.24 -23.46
CA LYS A 455 -60.86 1.42 -23.37
C LYS A 455 -60.92 2.18 -24.70
N ARG A 456 -59.77 2.29 -25.38
CA ARG A 456 -59.66 2.96 -26.68
C ARG A 456 -60.34 2.17 -27.79
N ARG A 457 -60.15 0.85 -27.86
CA ARG A 457 -60.84 -0.05 -28.79
C ARG A 457 -62.35 0.05 -28.64
N TRP A 458 -62.85 0.00 -27.41
CA TRP A 458 -64.27 0.15 -27.11
C TRP A 458 -64.82 1.50 -27.55
N ARG A 459 -64.10 2.60 -27.27
CA ARG A 459 -64.51 3.94 -27.73
C ARG A 459 -64.56 4.04 -29.24
N ASN A 460 -63.53 3.55 -29.93
CA ASN A 460 -63.48 3.54 -31.38
C ASN A 460 -64.61 2.70 -31.99
N LEU A 461 -64.91 1.54 -31.41
CA LEU A 461 -66.01 0.67 -31.82
C LEU A 461 -67.37 1.34 -31.60
N ARG A 462 -67.62 1.94 -30.43
CA ARG A 462 -68.84 2.72 -30.16
C ARG A 462 -69.02 3.87 -31.15
N HIS A 463 -67.94 4.61 -31.43
CA HIS A 463 -67.98 5.71 -32.39
C HIS A 463 -68.25 5.20 -33.81
N ARG A 464 -67.64 4.09 -34.20
CA ARG A 464 -67.92 3.45 -35.49
C ARG A 464 -69.38 3.00 -35.60
N VAL A 465 -69.93 2.36 -34.58
CA VAL A 465 -71.34 1.94 -34.53
C VAL A 465 -72.28 3.15 -34.61
N LEU A 466 -71.94 4.25 -33.92
CA LEU A 466 -72.69 5.51 -34.03
C LEU A 466 -72.68 6.03 -35.47
N LEU A 467 -71.50 6.16 -36.08
CA LEU A 467 -71.36 6.64 -37.46
C LEU A 467 -72.04 5.69 -38.46
N GLU A 468 -71.98 4.37 -38.25
CA GLU A 468 -72.72 3.39 -39.06
C GLU A 468 -74.24 3.55 -38.90
N SER A 469 -74.73 3.86 -37.70
CA SER A 469 -76.15 4.15 -37.46
C SER A 469 -76.61 5.44 -38.14
N GLU A 470 -75.77 6.48 -38.15
CA GLU A 470 -76.02 7.73 -38.87
C GLU A 470 -75.98 7.52 -40.38
N TRP A 471 -75.03 6.72 -40.86
CA TRP A 471 -74.95 6.31 -42.26
C TRP A 471 -76.20 5.54 -42.71
N ARG A 472 -76.71 4.60 -41.89
CA ARG A 472 -77.98 3.89 -42.15
C ARG A 472 -79.17 4.85 -42.20
N LYS A 473 -79.22 5.87 -41.34
CA LYS A 473 -80.26 6.92 -41.41
C LYS A 473 -80.15 7.76 -42.69
N LEU A 474 -78.93 8.04 -43.14
CA LEU A 474 -78.68 8.73 -44.42
C LEU A 474 -79.04 7.87 -45.63
N LEU A 475 -78.79 6.55 -45.60
CA LEU A 475 -79.25 5.58 -46.59
C LEU A 475 -80.78 5.53 -46.64
N ALA A 476 -81.45 5.40 -45.49
CA ALA A 476 -82.91 5.34 -45.39
C ALA A 476 -83.60 6.63 -45.87
N SER A 477 -82.91 7.77 -45.80
CA SER A 477 -83.39 9.05 -46.34
C SER A 477 -82.98 9.33 -47.79
N GLY A 478 -82.32 8.36 -48.46
CA GLY A 478 -81.92 8.42 -49.87
C GLY A 478 -80.74 9.34 -50.17
N LYS A 479 -79.92 9.68 -49.15
CA LYS A 479 -78.85 10.70 -49.22
C LYS A 479 -77.44 10.13 -49.28
N ALA A 480 -77.30 8.81 -49.24
CA ALA A 480 -76.03 8.07 -49.25
C ALA A 480 -76.11 6.89 -50.23
N ASP A 481 -74.96 6.48 -50.78
CA ASP A 481 -74.86 5.38 -51.74
C ASP A 481 -74.54 4.06 -51.03
N GLU A 482 -75.29 3.01 -51.35
CA GLU A 482 -75.17 1.68 -50.73
C GLU A 482 -73.88 0.93 -51.14
N SER A 483 -73.21 1.38 -52.21
CA SER A 483 -71.98 0.78 -52.74
C SER A 483 -70.71 1.18 -51.99
N ILE A 484 -70.79 2.07 -50.99
CA ILE A 484 -69.62 2.55 -50.26
C ILE A 484 -69.28 1.57 -49.12
N LEU A 485 -68.08 0.99 -49.17
CA LEU A 485 -67.59 0.12 -48.11
C LEU A 485 -67.15 0.95 -46.90
N THR A 486 -68.01 1.02 -45.87
CA THR A 486 -67.76 1.82 -44.66
C THR A 486 -66.58 1.30 -43.83
N ALA A 487 -66.16 0.05 -44.04
CA ALA A 487 -65.13 -0.60 -43.25
C ALA A 487 -63.69 -0.12 -43.53
N GLU A 488 -63.43 0.43 -44.72
CA GLU A 488 -62.10 0.89 -45.15
C GLU A 488 -61.76 2.30 -44.65
N TYR A 489 -62.75 3.04 -44.17
CA TYR A 489 -62.56 4.40 -43.68
C TYR A 489 -62.06 4.40 -42.23
N THR A 490 -61.05 5.24 -41.95
CA THR A 490 -60.78 5.71 -40.58
C THR A 490 -61.96 6.53 -40.07
N LEU A 491 -62.16 6.54 -38.76
CA LEU A 491 -63.26 7.20 -38.06
C LEU A 491 -63.42 8.67 -38.47
N ALA A 492 -62.32 9.40 -38.63
CA ALA A 492 -62.36 10.80 -39.07
C ALA A 492 -62.77 10.95 -40.53
N ALA A 493 -62.28 10.07 -41.41
CA ALA A 493 -62.67 10.06 -42.81
C ALA A 493 -64.16 9.69 -42.97
N PHE A 494 -64.66 8.77 -42.14
CA PHE A 494 -66.06 8.36 -42.13
C PHE A 494 -66.97 9.47 -41.61
N GLU A 495 -66.60 10.16 -40.53
CA GLU A 495 -67.36 11.31 -40.01
C GLU A 495 -67.40 12.47 -41.02
N ASN A 496 -66.28 12.80 -41.65
CA ASN A 496 -66.25 13.83 -42.69
C ASN A 496 -67.17 13.47 -43.86
N LYS A 497 -67.25 12.19 -44.22
CA LYS A 497 -68.15 11.74 -45.28
C LYS A 497 -69.62 11.88 -44.90
N ILE A 498 -69.98 11.56 -43.65
CA ILE A 498 -71.32 11.80 -43.12
C ILE A 498 -71.67 13.29 -43.14
N LYS A 499 -70.73 14.17 -42.75
CA LYS A 499 -70.91 15.63 -42.79
C LYS A 499 -71.12 16.15 -44.21
N GLU A 500 -70.36 15.69 -45.20
CA GLU A 500 -70.55 16.05 -46.62
C GLU A 500 -71.96 15.70 -47.12
N CYS A 501 -72.49 14.53 -46.72
CA CYS A 501 -73.85 14.12 -47.04
C CYS A 501 -74.92 14.95 -46.30
N GLY A 502 -74.66 15.38 -45.06
CA GLY A 502 -75.57 16.18 -44.24
C GLY A 502 -75.66 17.68 -44.62
N ILE A 503 -74.58 18.30 -45.10
CA ILE A 503 -74.53 19.74 -45.43
C ILE A 503 -75.44 20.13 -46.62
N LYS A 504 -75.88 19.16 -47.42
CA LYS A 504 -76.86 19.40 -48.51
C LYS A 504 -78.25 19.83 -48.02
N SER A 505 -78.52 19.87 -46.70
CA SER A 505 -79.77 20.41 -46.13
C SER A 505 -79.54 21.55 -45.11
N LYS A 506 -79.76 22.81 -45.52
CA LYS A 506 -80.10 23.91 -44.59
C LYS A 506 -81.22 24.76 -45.19
N SER A 507 -82.45 24.60 -44.69
CA SER A 507 -83.60 25.49 -44.91
C SER A 507 -83.89 26.34 -43.66
N LYS A 508 -84.28 27.60 -43.89
CA LYS A 508 -84.20 28.78 -43.00
C LYS A 508 -85.26 28.92 -41.87
N THR A 509 -85.99 27.89 -41.48
CA THR A 509 -87.22 28.09 -40.67
C THR A 509 -87.20 27.64 -39.21
N GLU A 510 -86.18 26.92 -38.71
CA GLU A 510 -86.17 26.43 -37.31
C GLU A 510 -85.40 27.31 -36.30
N GLY A 511 -84.72 28.37 -36.75
CA GLY A 511 -83.94 29.25 -35.88
C GLY A 511 -84.77 30.23 -35.04
N PHE A 512 -85.95 30.61 -35.53
CA PHE A 512 -86.80 31.63 -34.89
C PHE A 512 -87.51 31.12 -33.63
N ASP A 513 -88.03 29.89 -33.68
CA ASP A 513 -88.74 29.31 -32.53
C ASP A 513 -87.78 28.91 -31.40
N ARG A 514 -86.57 28.45 -31.74
CA ARG A 514 -85.52 28.15 -30.74
C ARG A 514 -85.05 29.40 -30.01
N LEU A 515 -84.83 30.50 -30.72
CA LEU A 515 -84.43 31.78 -30.10
C LEU A 515 -85.49 32.30 -29.12
N ASN A 516 -86.78 32.17 -29.47
CA ASN A 516 -87.88 32.58 -28.57
C ASN A 516 -87.92 31.73 -27.29
N ILE A 517 -87.72 30.42 -27.40
CA ILE A 517 -87.69 29.50 -26.25
C ILE A 517 -86.47 29.78 -25.37
N GLU A 518 -85.30 29.98 -25.98
CA GLU A 518 -84.04 30.22 -25.27
C GLU A 518 -84.04 31.57 -24.53
N LEU A 519 -84.53 32.64 -25.17
CA LEU A 519 -84.68 33.95 -24.53
C LEU A 519 -85.72 33.93 -23.40
N SER A 520 -86.82 33.19 -23.56
CA SER A 520 -87.82 33.03 -22.50
C SER A 520 -87.26 32.31 -21.28
N ARG A 521 -86.49 31.24 -21.49
CA ARG A 521 -85.80 30.50 -20.40
C ARG A 521 -84.76 31.37 -19.69
N LEU A 522 -84.05 32.22 -20.43
CA LEU A 522 -83.12 33.19 -19.84
C LEU A 522 -83.86 34.20 -18.95
N PHE A 523 -85.01 34.69 -19.38
CA PHE A 523 -85.83 35.60 -18.57
C PHE A 523 -86.40 34.93 -17.32
N ASP A 524 -86.83 33.65 -17.41
CA ASP A 524 -87.23 32.89 -16.23
C ASP A 524 -86.08 32.76 -15.21
N GLY A 525 -84.85 32.54 -15.70
CA GLY A 525 -83.65 32.53 -14.86
C GLY A 525 -83.37 33.87 -14.19
N TRP A 526 -83.56 34.99 -14.90
CA TRP A 526 -83.37 36.33 -14.35
C TRP A 526 -84.46 36.72 -13.34
N ASP A 527 -85.72 36.37 -13.59
CA ASP A 527 -86.82 36.54 -12.62
C ASP A 527 -86.53 35.76 -11.33
N ALA A 528 -85.99 34.54 -11.45
CA ALA A 528 -85.61 33.74 -10.29
C ALA A 528 -84.46 34.35 -9.46
N MET A 529 -83.56 35.11 -10.10
CA MET A 529 -82.52 35.92 -9.45
C MET A 529 -83.04 37.25 -8.89
N GLY A 530 -84.33 37.56 -9.09
CA GLY A 530 -85.02 38.73 -8.57
C GLY A 530 -85.03 39.95 -9.50
N TRP A 531 -84.56 39.83 -10.75
CA TRP A 531 -84.73 40.87 -11.77
C TRP A 531 -86.19 40.93 -12.22
N GLU A 532 -86.64 42.10 -12.67
CA GLU A 532 -87.98 42.28 -13.23
C GLU A 532 -87.89 42.23 -14.77
N THR A 533 -88.27 41.11 -15.39
CA THR A 533 -88.20 40.94 -16.85
C THR A 533 -89.51 41.26 -17.59
N SER A 534 -90.50 41.84 -16.91
CA SER A 534 -91.82 42.14 -17.47
C SER A 534 -91.77 43.04 -18.71
N GLY A 535 -90.84 44.00 -18.75
CA GLY A 535 -90.57 44.86 -19.91
C GLY A 535 -89.94 44.08 -21.08
N LEU A 536 -88.94 43.24 -20.79
CA LEU A 536 -88.26 42.41 -21.79
C LEU A 536 -89.18 41.36 -22.43
N ARG A 537 -90.11 40.80 -21.65
CA ARG A 537 -91.13 39.86 -22.16
C ARG A 537 -92.10 40.53 -23.13
N LYS A 538 -92.47 41.79 -22.89
CA LYS A 538 -93.27 42.58 -23.85
C LYS A 538 -92.48 42.83 -25.14
N MET A 539 -91.21 43.22 -25.02
CA MET A 539 -90.34 43.41 -26.20
C MET A 539 -90.11 42.13 -27.00
N LEU A 540 -90.09 40.96 -26.35
CA LEU A 540 -89.98 39.65 -27.00
C LEU A 540 -91.24 39.31 -27.81
N GLN A 541 -92.42 39.71 -27.33
CA GLN A 541 -93.68 39.57 -28.07
C GLN A 541 -93.75 40.49 -29.30
N ASP A 542 -93.14 41.67 -29.23
CA ASP A 542 -93.17 42.65 -30.32
C ASP A 542 -92.15 42.34 -31.44
N ASN A 543 -90.86 42.10 -31.11
CA ASN A 543 -89.82 41.79 -32.11
C ASN A 543 -88.63 41.00 -31.51
N SER A 544 -88.66 39.68 -31.66
CA SER A 544 -87.67 38.77 -31.08
C SER A 544 -86.25 38.91 -31.65
N LEU A 545 -86.11 39.24 -32.94
CA LEU A 545 -84.80 39.37 -33.58
C LEU A 545 -84.07 40.65 -33.14
N GLU A 546 -84.81 41.75 -33.00
CA GLU A 546 -84.25 43.01 -32.53
C GLU A 546 -83.88 42.94 -31.05
N LEU A 547 -84.70 42.29 -30.23
CA LEU A 547 -84.36 42.01 -28.83
C LEU A 547 -83.10 41.14 -28.74
N GLY A 548 -83.02 40.05 -29.51
CA GLY A 548 -81.83 39.20 -29.58
C GLY A 548 -80.55 39.96 -29.93
N ARG A 549 -80.61 40.97 -30.80
CA ARG A 549 -79.47 41.87 -31.08
C ARG A 549 -79.11 42.79 -29.91
N ARG A 550 -80.09 43.22 -29.12
CA ARG A 550 -79.88 44.10 -27.95
C ARG A 550 -79.48 43.32 -26.69
N MET A 551 -79.72 42.01 -26.62
CA MET A 551 -79.41 41.18 -25.45
C MET A 551 -77.96 41.26 -24.96
N PRO A 552 -76.91 41.21 -25.82
CA PRO A 552 -75.53 41.36 -25.36
C PRO A 552 -75.26 42.72 -24.72
N SER A 553 -75.90 43.79 -25.23
CA SER A 553 -75.76 45.13 -24.63
C SER A 553 -76.43 45.22 -23.27
N ILE A 554 -77.60 44.60 -23.10
CA ILE A 554 -78.34 44.53 -21.83
C ILE A 554 -77.54 43.72 -20.80
N GLN A 555 -77.03 42.55 -21.19
CA GLN A 555 -76.19 41.71 -20.33
C GLN A 555 -74.92 42.42 -19.87
N ASN A 556 -74.23 43.14 -20.77
CA ASN A 556 -73.05 43.94 -20.42
C ASN A 556 -73.37 45.06 -19.41
N VAL A 557 -74.54 45.71 -19.53
CA VAL A 557 -74.98 46.70 -18.54
C VAL A 557 -75.36 46.04 -17.21
N MET A 558 -75.98 44.86 -17.23
CA MET A 558 -76.26 44.07 -16.02
C MET A 558 -74.98 43.64 -15.29
N GLU A 559 -73.92 43.27 -16.01
CA GLU A 559 -72.59 43.00 -15.42
C GLU A 559 -72.01 44.23 -14.71
N LYS A 560 -72.31 45.44 -15.23
CA LYS A 560 -71.92 46.72 -14.63
C LYS A 560 -72.87 47.21 -13.54
N HIS A 561 -73.93 46.49 -13.21
CA HIS A 561 -74.85 46.81 -12.11
C HIS A 561 -74.17 47.17 -10.75
N PRO A 562 -73.12 46.48 -10.26
CA PRO A 562 -72.40 46.93 -9.06
C PRO A 562 -71.79 48.33 -9.17
N GLN A 563 -71.39 48.77 -10.37
CA GLN A 563 -70.87 50.13 -10.59
C GLN A 563 -71.99 51.17 -10.50
N ILE A 564 -73.15 50.88 -11.11
CA ILE A 564 -74.33 51.76 -11.06
C ILE A 564 -74.79 51.93 -9.61
N ARG A 565 -74.86 50.84 -8.83
CA ARG A 565 -75.21 50.90 -7.39
C ARG A 565 -74.23 51.71 -6.57
N LYS A 566 -72.93 51.57 -6.81
CA LYS A 566 -71.91 52.38 -6.13
C LYS A 566 -72.15 53.87 -6.40
N ARG A 567 -72.40 54.25 -7.66
CA ARG A 567 -72.65 55.66 -8.02
C ARG A 567 -73.92 56.20 -7.39
N LEU A 568 -75.01 55.43 -7.38
CA LEU A 568 -76.27 55.82 -6.76
C LEU A 568 -76.18 55.91 -5.23
N ASN A 569 -75.39 55.06 -4.56
CA ASN A 569 -75.19 55.15 -3.11
C ASN A 569 -74.55 56.48 -2.64
N TYR A 570 -73.84 57.20 -3.52
CA TYR A 570 -73.22 58.49 -3.16
C TYR A 570 -74.19 59.68 -3.28
N LEU A 571 -75.41 59.49 -3.81
CA LEU A 571 -76.39 60.57 -3.88
C LEU A 571 -77.11 60.76 -2.55
N PRO A 572 -77.41 62.02 -2.16
CA PRO A 572 -78.13 62.31 -0.92
C PRO A 572 -79.63 62.08 -1.09
N TRP A 573 -80.07 60.82 -0.97
CA TRP A 573 -81.48 60.41 -1.10
C TRP A 573 -82.39 60.88 0.05
N GLU A 574 -81.83 61.38 1.15
CA GLU A 574 -82.55 61.99 2.29
C GLU A 574 -83.43 63.20 1.90
N ARG A 575 -83.31 63.66 0.64
CA ARG A 575 -83.96 64.85 0.10
C ARG A 575 -85.24 64.54 -0.68
N ASP A 576 -85.42 63.30 -1.17
CA ASP A 576 -86.64 62.86 -1.87
C ASP A 576 -86.83 61.33 -1.74
N LEU A 577 -87.77 60.94 -0.87
CA LEU A 577 -88.12 59.55 -0.58
C LEU A 577 -88.95 58.88 -1.70
N ALA A 578 -89.76 59.66 -2.44
CA ALA A 578 -90.56 59.12 -3.52
C ALA A 578 -89.66 58.76 -4.72
N LEU A 579 -88.65 59.59 -4.96
CA LEU A 579 -87.68 59.37 -6.02
C LEU A 579 -86.64 58.29 -5.66
N SER A 580 -86.28 58.14 -4.37
CA SER A 580 -85.37 57.07 -3.93
C SER A 580 -86.00 55.67 -4.06
N THR A 581 -87.32 55.56 -3.87
CA THR A 581 -88.07 54.32 -4.03
C THR A 581 -88.33 53.97 -5.49
N SER A 582 -88.63 54.95 -6.35
CA SER A 582 -88.79 54.72 -7.79
C SER A 582 -87.49 54.24 -8.44
N ILE A 583 -86.36 54.85 -8.11
CA ILE A 583 -85.04 54.44 -8.65
C ILE A 583 -84.64 53.05 -8.17
N ASN A 584 -85.01 52.67 -6.94
CA ASN A 584 -84.80 51.31 -6.45
C ASN A 584 -85.65 50.26 -7.18
N LEU A 585 -86.82 50.64 -7.72
CA LEU A 585 -87.61 49.77 -8.60
C LEU A 585 -87.01 49.71 -10.01
N GLU A 586 -86.57 50.85 -10.55
CA GLU A 586 -85.91 50.88 -11.86
C GLU A 586 -84.58 50.11 -11.88
N LEU A 587 -83.85 50.06 -10.76
CA LEU A 587 -82.67 49.21 -10.59
C LEU A 587 -82.96 47.70 -10.73
N ARG A 588 -84.22 47.27 -10.59
CA ARG A 588 -84.63 45.87 -10.80
C ARG A 588 -84.89 45.54 -12.27
N CYS A 589 -85.05 46.54 -13.14
CA CYS A 589 -85.43 46.37 -14.54
C CYS A 589 -84.19 46.43 -15.44
N PRO A 590 -83.74 45.31 -16.04
CA PRO A 590 -82.49 45.26 -16.81
C PRO A 590 -82.42 46.24 -17.98
N GLU A 591 -83.54 46.48 -18.67
CA GLU A 591 -83.63 47.37 -19.83
C GLU A 591 -83.50 48.86 -19.48
N LYS A 592 -83.77 49.24 -18.23
CA LYS A 592 -83.71 50.64 -17.75
C LYS A 592 -82.35 51.01 -17.16
N LEU A 593 -81.49 50.05 -16.88
CA LEU A 593 -80.18 50.28 -16.24
C LEU A 593 -79.29 51.22 -17.03
N GLN A 594 -79.35 51.17 -18.38
CA GLN A 594 -78.55 52.05 -19.22
C GLN A 594 -79.01 53.51 -19.12
N ALA A 595 -80.33 53.74 -19.18
CA ALA A 595 -80.92 55.07 -19.00
C ALA A 595 -80.63 55.62 -17.60
N LEU A 596 -80.78 54.80 -16.55
CA LEU A 596 -80.43 55.16 -15.18
C LEU A 596 -78.96 55.61 -15.05
N MET A 597 -78.03 54.91 -15.70
CA MET A 597 -76.61 55.28 -15.65
C MET A 597 -76.34 56.66 -16.30
N GLU A 598 -77.06 56.99 -17.37
CA GLU A 598 -76.97 58.28 -18.06
C GLU A 598 -77.65 59.41 -17.27
N ASP A 599 -78.70 59.10 -16.49
CA ASP A 599 -79.47 60.05 -15.69
C ASP A 599 -78.87 60.37 -14.31
N ILE A 600 -77.84 59.65 -13.84
CA ILE A 600 -77.16 59.94 -12.55
C ILE A 600 -76.74 61.43 -12.39
N PRO A 601 -76.16 62.11 -13.40
CA PRO A 601 -75.82 63.53 -13.29
C PRO A 601 -77.05 64.42 -13.13
N SER A 602 -78.16 64.14 -13.83
CA SER A 602 -79.39 64.93 -13.73
C SER A 602 -80.05 64.73 -12.36
N LEU A 603 -80.06 63.49 -11.85
CA LEU A 603 -80.51 63.14 -10.50
C LEU A 603 -79.67 63.80 -9.40
N SER A 604 -78.36 63.92 -9.61
CA SER A 604 -77.49 64.65 -8.67
C SER A 604 -77.81 66.14 -8.63
N ALA A 605 -78.13 66.74 -9.77
CA ALA A 605 -78.48 68.15 -9.87
C ALA A 605 -79.88 68.46 -9.30
N THR A 606 -80.84 67.54 -9.43
CA THR A 606 -82.18 67.70 -8.84
C THR A 606 -82.14 67.53 -7.32
N LEU A 607 -81.46 66.50 -6.81
CA LEU A 607 -81.29 66.30 -5.37
C LEU A 607 -80.44 67.39 -4.73
N ALA A 608 -79.48 67.99 -5.44
CA ALA A 608 -78.71 69.13 -4.96
C ALA A 608 -79.58 70.35 -4.60
N LYS A 609 -80.70 70.55 -5.31
CA LYS A 609 -81.60 71.72 -5.17
C LYS A 609 -82.65 71.58 -4.06
N LEU A 610 -82.87 70.37 -3.54
CA LEU A 610 -83.91 70.08 -2.55
C LEU A 610 -83.34 70.10 -1.12
N SER A 611 -84.15 70.53 -0.16
CA SER A 611 -83.81 70.53 1.27
C SER A 611 -84.04 69.13 1.89
N PRO A 612 -83.26 68.71 2.90
CA PRO A 612 -83.42 67.38 3.52
C PRO A 612 -84.77 67.26 4.23
N VAL A 613 -85.49 66.15 4.02
CA VAL A 613 -86.80 65.89 4.63
C VAL A 613 -86.64 65.15 5.96
N GLU A 614 -85.68 64.22 6.09
CA GLU A 614 -85.33 63.53 7.35
C GLU A 614 -83.83 63.18 7.42
N LYS A 615 -83.19 63.31 8.59
CA LYS A 615 -81.73 63.12 8.79
C LYS A 615 -81.29 61.67 9.06
N THR A 616 -82.19 60.69 8.97
CA THR A 616 -81.94 59.31 9.40
C THR A 616 -82.46 58.27 8.40
N HIS A 617 -82.43 58.59 7.10
CA HIS A 617 -82.81 57.64 6.06
C HIS A 617 -81.57 57.11 5.33
N GLU A 618 -81.18 55.87 5.64
CA GLU A 618 -80.13 55.15 4.92
C GLU A 618 -80.73 54.46 3.68
N TRP A 619 -80.45 54.99 2.50
CA TRP A 619 -80.85 54.35 1.24
C TRP A 619 -79.98 53.14 0.94
N VAL A 620 -80.60 51.99 0.73
CA VAL A 620 -79.91 50.75 0.37
C VAL A 620 -80.29 50.37 -1.06
N ALA A 621 -79.30 50.38 -1.96
CA ALA A 621 -79.49 49.94 -3.34
C ALA A 621 -79.89 48.45 -3.41
N TRP A 622 -80.92 48.14 -4.19
CA TRP A 622 -81.34 46.76 -4.45
C TRP A 622 -80.19 45.91 -5.05
N LYS A 623 -80.19 44.59 -4.78
CA LYS A 623 -79.19 43.63 -5.29
C LYS A 623 -79.85 42.33 -5.74
N PRO A 624 -79.39 41.71 -6.85
CA PRO A 624 -79.89 40.40 -7.26
C PRO A 624 -79.47 39.30 -6.27
N LEU A 625 -80.23 38.19 -6.25
CA LEU A 625 -79.93 36.99 -5.47
C LEU A 625 -78.94 36.10 -6.23
N ASN A 626 -77.90 35.61 -5.54
CA ASN A 626 -76.89 34.72 -6.15
C ASN A 626 -77.39 33.28 -6.37
N THR A 627 -78.58 32.94 -5.87
CA THR A 627 -79.22 31.63 -6.00
C THR A 627 -80.73 31.80 -6.20
N PRO A 628 -81.36 31.10 -7.17
CA PRO A 628 -82.80 31.21 -7.40
C PRO A 628 -83.58 30.60 -6.23
N ARG A 629 -84.67 31.24 -5.78
CA ARG A 629 -85.56 30.64 -4.77
C ARG A 629 -86.26 29.41 -5.35
N PRO A 630 -86.39 28.30 -4.60
CA PRO A 630 -87.18 27.16 -5.06
C PRO A 630 -88.67 27.53 -5.07
N VAL A 631 -89.32 27.41 -6.22
CA VAL A 631 -90.79 27.45 -6.34
C VAL A 631 -91.31 26.03 -6.12
N LEU A 632 -92.18 25.85 -5.12
CA LEU A 632 -92.91 24.60 -4.88
C LEU A 632 -94.00 24.42 -5.95
N MET A 633 -93.89 23.37 -6.75
CA MET A 633 -94.93 22.86 -7.63
C MET A 633 -95.46 21.52 -7.09
N PRO A 634 -96.77 21.25 -7.17
CA PRO A 634 -97.41 20.08 -6.56
C PRO A 634 -97.07 18.79 -7.31
N GLN A 635 -96.89 17.70 -6.56
CA GLN A 635 -96.73 16.34 -7.09
C GLN A 635 -98.06 15.85 -7.69
N ILE A 636 -98.02 15.46 -8.97
CA ILE A 636 -98.94 14.48 -9.55
C ILE A 636 -98.06 13.43 -10.23
N ASP A 637 -98.36 12.18 -9.92
CA ASP A 637 -97.66 11.00 -10.34
C ASP A 637 -97.83 10.68 -11.84
N ASN A 638 -96.72 10.15 -12.37
CA ASN A 638 -96.53 9.21 -13.48
C ASN A 638 -96.60 9.68 -14.95
N ASP A 639 -95.45 9.39 -15.59
CA ASP A 639 -95.24 9.02 -16.99
C ASP A 639 -95.12 10.12 -18.06
N LYS A 640 -93.89 10.58 -18.31
CA LYS A 640 -93.05 10.16 -19.47
C LYS A 640 -91.90 11.13 -19.78
N THR A 641 -90.72 10.54 -20.06
CA THR A 641 -89.57 11.05 -20.84
C THR A 641 -88.82 12.25 -20.20
N THR A 642 -87.56 12.19 -19.77
CA THR A 642 -86.36 11.69 -20.46
C THR A 642 -85.18 11.48 -19.48
N ASN A 643 -85.40 10.85 -18.32
CA ASN A 643 -84.29 10.48 -17.40
C ASN A 643 -84.23 8.98 -17.07
N SER A 644 -85.17 8.18 -17.59
CA SER A 644 -85.11 6.72 -17.53
C SER A 644 -84.23 6.11 -18.62
N GLU A 645 -83.87 6.83 -19.69
CA GLU A 645 -83.10 6.26 -20.82
C GLU A 645 -81.58 6.18 -20.55
N ILE A 646 -81.05 6.86 -19.54
CA ILE A 646 -79.61 6.79 -19.18
C ILE A 646 -79.39 5.75 -18.07
N GLU A 647 -80.29 5.65 -17.08
CA GLU A 647 -80.26 4.57 -16.08
C GLU A 647 -80.70 3.20 -16.64
N VAL A 648 -81.66 3.16 -17.59
CA VAL A 648 -82.04 1.89 -18.26
C VAL A 648 -80.97 1.42 -19.24
N LEU A 649 -80.15 2.32 -19.84
CA LEU A 649 -79.00 1.90 -20.64
C LEU A 649 -77.85 1.40 -19.76
N GLU A 650 -77.62 2.02 -18.61
CA GLU A 650 -76.61 1.55 -17.64
C GLU A 650 -77.03 0.21 -17.00
N ALA A 651 -78.32 -0.01 -16.73
CA ALA A 651 -78.86 -1.28 -16.26
C ALA A 651 -78.91 -2.36 -17.35
N ALA A 652 -79.24 -2.02 -18.61
CA ALA A 652 -79.23 -2.97 -19.73
C ALA A 652 -77.80 -3.39 -20.14
N ILE A 653 -76.79 -2.56 -19.89
CA ILE A 653 -75.38 -2.92 -20.07
C ILE A 653 -74.92 -3.88 -18.96
N ALA A 654 -75.37 -3.69 -17.71
CA ALA A 654 -75.10 -4.62 -16.62
C ALA A 654 -75.79 -5.99 -16.80
N ASP A 655 -77.00 -6.03 -17.38
CA ASP A 655 -77.72 -7.28 -17.68
C ASP A 655 -77.15 -8.05 -18.88
N MET A 656 -76.45 -7.39 -19.82
CA MET A 656 -75.70 -8.07 -20.89
C MET A 656 -74.34 -8.62 -20.43
N GLU A 657 -73.74 -8.07 -19.37
CA GLU A 657 -72.50 -8.59 -18.77
C GLU A 657 -72.70 -9.87 -17.94
N ASN A 658 -73.94 -10.19 -17.51
CA ASN A 658 -74.25 -11.40 -16.72
C ASN A 658 -74.85 -12.58 -17.53
N ASN A 659 -75.09 -12.46 -18.84
CA ASN A 659 -75.81 -13.47 -19.64
C ASN A 659 -74.95 -14.32 -20.60
N PHE A 660 -73.62 -14.43 -20.38
CA PHE A 660 -72.76 -15.44 -21.06
C PHE A 660 -72.24 -16.54 -20.14
N HIS A 661 -72.61 -16.52 -18.86
CA HIS A 661 -72.40 -17.63 -17.94
C HIS A 661 -73.74 -18.04 -17.35
N GLU A 662 -74.09 -19.31 -17.58
CA GLU A 662 -75.27 -20.04 -17.07
C GLU A 662 -76.59 -19.84 -17.81
N GLU A 663 -76.78 -20.60 -18.90
CA GLU A 663 -78.01 -21.40 -19.01
C GLU A 663 -77.80 -22.66 -19.87
N LEU A 664 -78.32 -23.78 -19.33
CA LEU A 664 -78.69 -25.06 -19.95
C LEU A 664 -77.67 -26.20 -19.98
N VAL A 665 -77.58 -26.85 -18.81
CA VAL A 665 -77.67 -28.31 -18.70
C VAL A 665 -79.13 -28.73 -18.91
N GLU A 666 -79.40 -29.68 -19.81
CA GLU A 666 -80.35 -30.79 -19.54
C GLU A 666 -80.12 -31.95 -20.53
N ASP A 667 -80.34 -33.16 -20.00
CA ASP A 667 -79.80 -34.45 -20.42
C ASP A 667 -80.53 -35.14 -21.60
N VAL A 668 -79.90 -36.17 -22.17
CA VAL A 668 -80.42 -37.56 -22.31
C VAL A 668 -79.62 -38.37 -23.36
N ASP A 669 -78.96 -39.41 -22.84
CA ASP A 669 -78.67 -40.77 -23.33
C ASP A 669 -78.04 -41.11 -24.70
N ASN A 670 -76.97 -41.92 -24.58
CA ASN A 670 -76.61 -43.12 -25.35
C ASN A 670 -76.41 -43.03 -26.88
N GLU A 671 -75.17 -43.25 -27.37
CA GLU A 671 -74.61 -44.59 -27.66
C GLU A 671 -73.24 -44.47 -28.37
N GLU A 672 -72.25 -45.12 -27.78
CA GLU A 672 -71.19 -45.94 -28.40
C GLU A 672 -70.35 -45.43 -29.61
N ASN A 673 -69.05 -45.27 -29.28
CA ASN A 673 -67.91 -46.06 -29.76
C ASN A 673 -66.91 -45.48 -30.78
N ALA A 674 -65.64 -45.66 -30.38
CA ALA A 674 -64.37 -45.80 -31.12
C ALA A 674 -63.60 -44.51 -31.47
N ILE A 675 -62.28 -44.36 -31.19
CA ILE A 675 -61.21 -45.28 -30.72
C ILE A 675 -59.97 -44.44 -30.29
N ASN A 676 -59.28 -44.88 -29.21
CA ASN A 676 -57.85 -44.77 -28.84
C ASN A 676 -57.16 -43.38 -28.65
N ASN A 677 -56.29 -43.12 -27.66
CA ASN A 677 -55.57 -43.99 -26.70
C ASN A 677 -54.90 -43.18 -25.53
N VAL A 678 -54.59 -43.90 -24.43
CA VAL A 678 -53.60 -43.68 -23.33
C VAL A 678 -54.06 -43.14 -21.94
N ASN A 679 -54.44 -44.11 -21.06
CA ASN A 679 -54.02 -44.47 -19.66
C ASN A 679 -53.57 -43.39 -18.61
N GLN A 680 -53.77 -43.46 -17.27
CA GLN A 680 -54.43 -44.31 -16.21
C GLN A 680 -54.18 -43.53 -14.86
N VAL A 681 -55.15 -43.12 -14.02
CA VAL A 681 -55.90 -43.71 -12.87
C VAL A 681 -55.13 -44.11 -11.57
N GLU A 682 -55.42 -43.32 -10.51
CA GLU A 682 -55.78 -43.53 -9.08
C GLU A 682 -55.29 -44.65 -8.12
N ASN A 683 -55.25 -44.21 -6.83
CA ASN A 683 -55.65 -44.83 -5.54
C ASN A 683 -54.70 -45.70 -4.67
N GLU A 684 -54.70 -45.29 -3.39
CA GLU A 684 -54.64 -45.98 -2.08
C GLU A 684 -54.09 -47.41 -1.86
N ILE A 685 -53.19 -47.48 -0.84
CA ILE A 685 -53.02 -48.46 0.26
C ILE A 685 -52.69 -49.95 -0.04
N ASN A 686 -51.51 -50.36 0.48
CA ASN A 686 -51.20 -51.53 1.33
C ASN A 686 -50.38 -52.76 0.83
N VAL A 687 -49.45 -53.16 1.72
CA VAL A 687 -48.91 -54.52 2.03
C VAL A 687 -47.77 -55.15 1.19
N GLN A 688 -46.60 -55.29 1.87
CA GLN A 688 -45.59 -56.39 1.90
C GLN A 688 -44.76 -56.70 0.64
N ASP A 689 -43.52 -57.21 0.67
CA ASP A 689 -42.59 -57.65 1.73
C ASP A 689 -41.19 -57.85 1.12
N GLU A 690 -40.17 -57.92 1.99
CA GLU A 690 -38.91 -58.71 1.87
C GLU A 690 -37.86 -58.33 0.78
N SER A 691 -36.55 -58.33 1.01
CA SER A 691 -35.69 -58.82 2.11
C SER A 691 -34.22 -58.37 1.95
N ALA A 692 -33.47 -58.50 3.07
CA ALA A 692 -32.03 -58.77 3.25
C ALA A 692 -31.01 -57.65 2.95
N ASN A 693 -30.40 -57.04 3.98
CA ASN A 693 -29.18 -57.43 4.75
C ASN A 693 -28.03 -56.47 4.32
N GLU A 694 -27.25 -55.82 5.18
CA GLU A 694 -26.63 -56.28 6.42
C GLU A 694 -26.19 -55.07 7.30
N SER A 695 -26.24 -55.32 8.60
CA SER A 695 -25.65 -54.58 9.73
C SER A 695 -24.14 -54.32 9.54
N THR A 696 -23.50 -53.31 10.13
CA THR A 696 -23.01 -53.35 11.52
C THR A 696 -22.88 -51.99 12.20
N ASN A 697 -23.30 -51.97 13.46
CA ASN A 697 -23.05 -50.96 14.49
C ASN A 697 -21.62 -50.95 15.04
N ASN A 698 -21.28 -49.82 15.70
CA ASN A 698 -20.59 -49.62 16.99
C ASN A 698 -19.43 -48.62 16.85
N ALA A 699 -19.58 -47.38 17.31
CA ALA A 699 -19.57 -46.92 18.70
C ALA A 699 -18.22 -47.10 19.40
N ILE A 700 -17.61 -45.99 19.86
CA ILE A 700 -16.93 -45.83 21.15
C ILE A 700 -16.83 -44.33 21.47
N GLN A 701 -17.46 -43.92 22.57
CA GLN A 701 -17.15 -42.73 23.37
C GLN A 701 -16.01 -43.07 24.35
N LYS A 702 -15.16 -42.07 24.67
CA LYS A 702 -14.79 -41.63 26.05
C LYS A 702 -13.63 -40.62 25.95
N VAL A 703 -13.82 -39.36 26.35
CA VAL A 703 -13.58 -38.80 27.71
C VAL A 703 -12.12 -38.88 28.11
N VAL A 704 -11.44 -37.73 28.27
CA VAL A 704 -10.70 -37.31 29.48
C VAL A 704 -10.52 -35.79 29.46
N GLN A 705 -10.93 -35.17 30.57
CA GLN A 705 -10.63 -33.81 31.02
C GLN A 705 -9.16 -33.70 31.44
N ASP A 706 -8.49 -32.55 31.28
CA ASP A 706 -8.05 -31.76 32.43
C ASP A 706 -7.25 -30.48 32.07
N LYS A 707 -7.64 -29.41 32.76
CA LYS A 707 -6.83 -28.37 33.44
C LYS A 707 -5.87 -27.48 32.65
N ILE A 708 -6.38 -26.26 32.47
CA ILE A 708 -5.71 -24.98 32.74
C ILE A 708 -5.05 -25.00 34.13
N ILE A 709 -3.73 -24.75 34.22
CA ILE A 709 -3.07 -24.01 35.31
C ILE A 709 -1.86 -23.24 34.74
N ASN A 710 -1.79 -21.96 35.11
CA ASN A 710 -0.68 -21.01 34.98
C ASN A 710 0.67 -21.56 35.47
N SER A 711 1.77 -21.11 34.87
CA SER A 711 2.71 -20.23 35.57
C SER A 711 3.88 -19.82 34.66
N SER A 712 3.97 -18.52 34.46
CA SER A 712 5.20 -17.80 34.15
C SER A 712 6.30 -18.15 35.15
N GLN A 713 7.53 -18.31 34.66
CA GLN A 713 8.76 -17.73 35.24
C GLN A 713 9.98 -18.21 34.44
N GLU A 714 10.70 -17.27 33.85
CA GLU A 714 12.17 -17.17 33.87
C GLU A 714 12.52 -15.87 33.15
N ASN A 715 12.78 -14.80 33.91
CA ASN A 715 14.08 -14.42 34.47
C ASN A 715 14.86 -13.50 33.52
N ASN A 716 14.80 -12.21 33.87
CA ASN A 716 15.72 -11.17 33.45
C ASN A 716 17.17 -11.60 33.65
N ILE A 717 18.01 -11.44 32.63
CA ILE A 717 19.31 -10.77 32.75
C ILE A 717 19.54 -10.02 31.43
N THR A 718 19.50 -8.69 31.50
CA THR A 718 20.29 -7.81 30.63
C THR A 718 21.71 -7.72 31.18
N PRO A 719 22.71 -7.52 30.31
CA PRO A 719 23.58 -6.38 30.54
C PRO A 719 23.75 -5.51 29.29
N THR A 720 23.54 -4.24 29.56
CA THR A 720 23.93 -3.01 28.84
C THR A 720 25.34 -3.03 28.25
N ILE A 721 25.49 -2.69 26.97
CA ILE A 721 26.50 -1.74 26.42
C ILE A 721 25.84 -0.95 25.27
N GLU A 722 26.16 0.33 25.22
CA GLU A 722 25.64 1.46 24.42
C GLU A 722 25.87 1.40 22.88
N PRO A 723 25.23 2.32 22.12
CA PRO A 723 24.86 2.12 20.72
C PRO A 723 25.79 2.85 19.75
N GLU A 724 26.29 2.13 18.75
CA GLU A 724 26.71 2.70 17.47
C GLU A 724 26.16 1.79 16.36
N GLU A 725 25.95 2.36 15.17
CA GLU A 725 25.33 1.76 13.99
C GLU A 725 23.79 1.85 13.89
N GLN A 726 23.29 3.08 13.87
CA GLN A 726 22.28 3.42 12.86
C GLN A 726 22.99 3.73 11.55
N LEU A 727 22.61 3.02 10.48
CA LEU A 727 22.54 3.45 9.06
C LEU A 727 22.93 2.29 8.12
N GLN A 728 22.04 1.30 7.99
CA GLN A 728 21.77 0.56 6.75
C GLN A 728 20.69 -0.48 7.02
N VAL A 729 19.98 -0.89 5.97
CA VAL A 729 18.82 -1.79 5.97
C VAL A 729 17.48 -1.09 6.20
N LEU A 730 16.98 -0.42 5.16
CA LEU A 730 15.55 -0.48 4.85
C LEU A 730 15.24 -0.20 3.36
N ASP A 731 15.89 -0.94 2.46
CA ASP A 731 15.47 -1.04 1.06
C ASP A 731 14.88 -2.44 0.82
N LYS A 732 13.55 -2.53 0.97
CA LYS A 732 12.62 -3.47 0.30
C LYS A 732 11.23 -3.36 0.91
N ALA A 733 10.42 -2.45 0.37
CA ALA A 733 8.98 -2.61 0.33
C ALA A 733 8.58 -2.52 -1.14
N LYS A 734 7.95 -3.58 -1.67
CA LYS A 734 7.50 -3.67 -3.06
C LYS A 734 5.96 -3.65 -3.05
N VAL A 735 5.41 -2.83 -3.94
CA VAL A 735 4.07 -2.85 -4.58
C VAL A 735 2.87 -2.53 -3.68
N VAL A 736 2.16 -1.44 -4.00
CA VAL A 736 0.79 -1.18 -3.55
C VAL A 736 -0.17 -1.50 -4.69
N ASN A 737 -1.12 -2.41 -4.47
CA ASN A 737 -2.13 -2.80 -5.46
C ASN A 737 -3.03 -1.61 -5.86
N SER A 738 -3.12 -1.36 -7.16
CA SER A 738 -3.74 -0.19 -7.82
C SER A 738 -5.26 -0.26 -8.07
N LYS A 739 -6.01 -1.09 -7.34
CA LYS A 739 -7.47 -1.27 -7.55
C LYS A 739 -8.35 -1.08 -6.29
N HIS A 740 -7.93 -0.26 -5.32
CA HIS A 740 -8.78 0.06 -4.14
C HIS A 740 -9.59 1.35 -4.34
N SER A 741 -10.92 1.23 -4.29
CA SER A 741 -11.87 2.36 -4.18
C SER A 741 -11.57 3.19 -2.92
N GLY A 742 -10.75 4.23 -3.06
CA GLY A 742 -10.28 5.08 -1.96
C GLY A 742 -8.88 5.66 -2.13
N TRP A 743 -8.11 5.18 -3.11
CA TRP A 743 -6.73 5.65 -3.38
C TRP A 743 -6.65 7.11 -3.81
N ASP A 744 -7.51 7.56 -4.75
CA ASP A 744 -7.62 8.97 -5.14
C ASP A 744 -7.91 9.89 -3.94
N HIS A 745 -8.72 9.41 -3.01
CA HIS A 745 -9.07 10.17 -1.81
C HIS A 745 -7.88 10.25 -0.84
N PHE A 746 -7.16 9.14 -0.66
CA PHE A 746 -5.91 9.12 0.10
C PHE A 746 -4.84 10.04 -0.49
N SER A 747 -4.61 9.99 -1.80
CA SER A 747 -3.60 10.81 -2.49
C SER A 747 -3.87 12.31 -2.27
N LYS A 748 -5.13 12.74 -2.41
CA LYS A 748 -5.56 14.13 -2.11
C LYS A 748 -5.30 14.53 -0.67
N LEU A 749 -5.67 13.69 0.29
CA LEU A 749 -5.43 13.94 1.72
C LEU A 749 -3.93 13.96 2.05
N GLY A 750 -3.15 13.10 1.42
CA GLY A 750 -1.70 13.07 1.56
C GLY A 750 -1.03 14.36 1.09
N ASN A 751 -1.40 14.84 -0.10
CA ASN A 751 -0.92 16.11 -0.64
C ASN A 751 -1.37 17.31 0.21
N GLU A 752 -2.62 17.33 0.69
CA GLU A 752 -3.10 18.37 1.62
C GLU A 752 -2.29 18.40 2.92
N LEU A 753 -2.02 17.24 3.51
CA LEU A 753 -1.20 17.13 4.71
C LEU A 753 0.24 17.61 4.45
N PHE A 754 0.84 17.23 3.32
CA PHE A 754 2.21 17.58 2.96
C PHE A 754 2.36 19.08 2.73
N ALA A 755 1.38 19.72 2.11
CA ALA A 755 1.32 21.17 1.95
C ALA A 755 1.30 21.90 3.31
N ILE A 756 0.53 21.41 4.29
CA ILE A 756 0.48 21.99 5.66
C ILE A 756 1.82 21.77 6.39
N ILE A 757 2.41 20.59 6.22
CA ILE A 757 3.67 20.22 6.87
C ILE A 757 4.84 21.04 6.30
N GLY A 758 4.84 21.31 4.99
CA GLY A 758 5.94 21.98 4.27
C GLY A 758 6.78 21.03 3.41
N LEU A 759 6.18 19.96 2.90
CA LEU A 759 6.83 18.99 1.99
C LEU A 759 6.33 19.20 0.56
N ASP A 760 7.13 18.75 -0.42
CA ASP A 760 6.80 18.92 -1.85
C ASP A 760 5.57 18.10 -2.24
N GLU A 761 4.72 18.66 -3.11
CA GLU A 761 3.56 17.95 -3.69
C GLU A 761 4.02 16.73 -4.50
N ILE A 762 3.24 15.65 -4.42
CA ILE A 762 3.54 14.38 -5.07
C ILE A 762 2.58 14.22 -6.26
N GLY A 763 3.12 13.84 -7.42
CA GLY A 763 2.35 13.65 -8.65
C GLY A 763 1.35 12.48 -8.56
N ASP A 764 0.47 12.39 -9.56
CA ASP A 764 -0.70 11.49 -9.59
C ASP A 764 -0.36 10.01 -9.92
N ASP A 765 0.92 9.60 -9.89
CA ASP A 765 1.33 8.24 -10.23
C ASP A 765 1.23 7.28 -9.02
N ASP A 766 0.12 6.52 -8.95
CA ASP A 766 -0.32 5.66 -7.84
C ASP A 766 0.74 4.71 -7.24
N GLU A 767 1.65 4.16 -8.05
CA GLU A 767 2.61 3.13 -7.59
C GLU A 767 3.78 3.69 -6.78
N ILE A 768 4.08 4.99 -6.87
CA ILE A 768 5.30 5.59 -6.30
C ILE A 768 4.99 6.57 -5.15
N VAL A 769 3.72 6.97 -4.98
CA VAL A 769 3.31 8.00 -4.00
C VAL A 769 3.71 7.65 -2.57
N VAL A 770 3.44 6.42 -2.11
CA VAL A 770 3.69 6.01 -0.71
C VAL A 770 5.18 5.97 -0.38
N ASP A 771 6.01 5.52 -1.31
CA ASP A 771 7.46 5.46 -1.13
C ASP A 771 8.10 6.85 -1.18
N ILE A 772 7.56 7.77 -2.00
CA ILE A 772 7.97 9.18 -1.98
C ILE A 772 7.57 9.81 -0.64
N MET A 773 6.32 9.61 -0.19
CA MET A 773 5.84 10.11 1.10
C MET A 773 6.70 9.61 2.26
N ARG A 774 7.02 8.31 2.28
CA ARG A 774 7.85 7.70 3.31
C ARG A 774 9.26 8.29 3.33
N ARG A 775 9.89 8.45 2.16
CA ARG A 775 11.24 9.04 2.02
C ARG A 775 11.27 10.50 2.47
N GLN A 776 10.27 11.30 2.10
CA GLN A 776 10.22 12.71 2.49
C GLN A 776 9.97 12.88 4.00
N LEU A 777 9.05 12.11 4.58
CA LEU A 777 8.79 12.14 6.02
C LEU A 777 9.99 11.67 6.84
N ALA A 778 10.66 10.60 6.43
CA ALA A 778 11.83 10.06 7.13
C ALA A 778 12.98 11.08 7.25
N LYS A 779 13.14 11.99 6.29
CA LYS A 779 14.15 13.07 6.35
C LYS A 779 13.89 14.10 7.44
N VAL A 780 12.64 14.21 7.88
CA VAL A 780 12.20 15.30 8.79
C VAL A 780 11.95 14.80 10.21
N VAL A 781 11.72 13.51 10.43
CA VAL A 781 11.53 12.91 11.76
C VAL A 781 12.81 12.98 12.60
N GLY A 782 12.67 13.19 13.91
CA GLY A 782 13.79 13.14 14.88
C GLY A 782 14.68 14.39 14.95
N ILE A 783 14.36 15.46 14.23
CA ILE A 783 15.14 16.72 14.25
C ILE A 783 14.83 17.50 15.53
N THR A 784 15.87 17.81 16.31
CA THR A 784 15.82 18.66 17.51
C THR A 784 16.55 19.99 17.27
N PRO A 785 16.19 21.10 17.97
CA PRO A 785 15.11 21.24 18.95
C PRO A 785 13.75 21.47 18.28
N ARG A 786 12.76 20.63 18.59
CA ARG A 786 11.39 20.71 18.04
C ARG A 786 10.38 20.17 19.06
N ASP A 787 9.16 20.70 19.06
CA ASP A 787 8.06 20.22 19.90
C ASP A 787 7.80 18.71 19.65
N ILE A 788 7.86 17.90 20.71
CA ILE A 788 7.66 16.45 20.65
C ILE A 788 6.33 16.05 19.98
N ARG A 789 5.30 16.91 20.04
CA ARG A 789 3.98 16.65 19.42
C ARG A 789 4.06 16.70 17.90
N VAL A 790 4.91 17.57 17.36
CA VAL A 790 5.17 17.63 15.91
C VAL A 790 5.93 16.39 15.48
N ASP A 791 6.89 15.92 16.27
CA ASP A 791 7.62 14.69 15.98
C ASP A 791 6.72 13.45 16.08
N ARG A 792 5.84 13.39 17.09
CA ARG A 792 4.80 12.38 17.25
C ARG A 792 3.85 12.33 16.05
N LEU A 793 3.45 13.50 15.54
CA LEU A 793 2.64 13.62 14.33
C LEU A 793 3.37 12.99 13.13
N LEU A 794 4.63 13.36 12.89
CA LEU A 794 5.41 12.82 11.76
C LEU A 794 5.65 11.30 11.87
N ARG A 795 5.86 10.77 13.08
CA ARG A 795 6.00 9.32 13.27
C ARG A 795 4.68 8.59 13.06
N LEU A 796 3.55 9.17 13.49
CA LEU A 796 2.21 8.62 13.24
C LEU A 796 1.80 8.68 11.77
N THR A 797 2.18 9.72 11.02
CA THR A 797 1.93 9.80 9.58
C THR A 797 2.65 8.69 8.83
N ILE A 798 3.93 8.42 9.13
CA ILE A 798 4.68 7.29 8.55
C ILE A 798 4.00 5.95 8.85
N ARG A 799 3.49 5.78 10.08
CA ARG A 799 2.84 4.53 10.51
C ARG A 799 1.45 4.33 9.92
N SER A 800 0.73 5.41 9.59
CA SER A 800 -0.58 5.36 8.92
C SER A 800 -0.50 5.18 7.41
N LEU A 801 0.70 5.18 6.80
CA LEU A 801 0.83 4.94 5.36
C LEU A 801 0.30 3.55 4.98
N PRO A 802 -0.36 3.42 3.82
CA PRO A 802 -0.86 2.14 3.37
C PRO A 802 0.28 1.13 3.10
N VAL A 803 -0.01 -0.15 3.33
CA VAL A 803 0.85 -1.33 3.13
C VAL A 803 0.30 -2.12 1.94
N ALA A 804 1.13 -2.96 1.31
CA ALA A 804 0.84 -3.69 0.07
C ALA A 804 -0.52 -4.45 0.05
N GLU A 805 -0.96 -5.00 1.18
CA GLU A 805 -2.18 -5.80 1.31
C GLU A 805 -3.20 -5.10 2.24
N ILE A 806 -3.95 -4.13 1.71
CA ILE A 806 -4.98 -3.39 2.49
C ILE A 806 -6.38 -3.76 2.02
N SER A 807 -7.27 -4.12 2.94
CA SER A 807 -8.69 -4.29 2.63
C SER A 807 -9.39 -2.93 2.46
N SER A 808 -10.53 -2.90 1.76
CA SER A 808 -11.30 -1.67 1.55
C SER A 808 -11.77 -1.01 2.86
N THR A 809 -12.01 -1.79 3.92
CA THR A 809 -12.33 -1.28 5.25
C THR A 809 -11.11 -0.65 5.92
N MET A 810 -9.94 -1.26 5.80
CA MET A 810 -8.69 -0.70 6.31
C MET A 810 -8.30 0.58 5.55
N MET A 811 -8.52 0.64 4.24
CA MET A 811 -8.28 1.85 3.45
C MET A 811 -9.13 3.04 3.92
N LYS A 812 -10.41 2.80 4.27
CA LYS A 812 -11.26 3.84 4.88
C LYS A 812 -10.67 4.35 6.19
N THR A 813 -10.18 3.46 7.07
CA THR A 813 -9.54 3.88 8.33
C THR A 813 -8.24 4.67 8.10
N VAL A 814 -7.48 4.35 7.05
CA VAL A 814 -6.29 5.13 6.65
C VAL A 814 -6.69 6.55 6.24
N CYS A 815 -7.69 6.71 5.37
CA CYS A 815 -8.20 8.02 4.98
C CYS A 815 -8.74 8.81 6.19
N GLU A 816 -9.48 8.18 7.09
CA GLU A 816 -9.96 8.80 8.33
C GLU A 816 -8.78 9.26 9.21
N ASN A 817 -7.76 8.43 9.38
CA ASN A 817 -6.56 8.79 10.13
C ASN A 817 -5.83 9.99 9.52
N PHE A 818 -5.70 10.05 8.19
CA PHE A 818 -5.11 11.20 7.48
C PHE A 818 -5.92 12.48 7.68
N SER A 819 -7.26 12.40 7.61
CA SER A 819 -8.13 13.56 7.88
C SER A 819 -7.93 14.12 9.30
N GLN A 820 -7.74 13.24 10.29
CA GLN A 820 -7.44 13.65 11.66
C GLN A 820 -6.05 14.26 11.78
N LEU A 821 -5.04 13.67 11.13
CA LEU A 821 -3.68 14.19 11.13
C LEU A 821 -3.59 15.59 10.48
N ILE A 822 -4.35 15.87 9.43
CA ILE A 822 -4.49 17.22 8.83
C ILE A 822 -5.04 18.21 9.85
N THR A 823 -6.08 17.82 10.57
CA THR A 823 -6.69 18.66 11.62
C THR A 823 -5.69 18.97 12.75
N ILE A 824 -4.88 17.98 13.14
CA ILE A 824 -3.85 18.15 14.17
C ILE A 824 -2.69 19.02 13.65
N ALA A 825 -2.22 18.79 12.42
CA ALA A 825 -1.13 19.53 11.80
C ALA A 825 -1.46 21.01 11.64
N SER A 826 -2.68 21.33 11.17
CA SER A 826 -3.15 22.70 11.04
C SER A 826 -3.28 23.40 12.40
N ALA A 827 -3.78 22.72 13.42
CA ALA A 827 -3.85 23.25 14.78
C ALA A 827 -2.46 23.52 15.37
N LEU A 828 -1.51 22.59 15.21
CA LEU A 828 -0.12 22.78 15.62
C LEU A 828 0.56 23.91 14.87
N ASN A 829 0.31 24.04 13.56
CA ASN A 829 0.91 25.09 12.74
C ASN A 829 0.39 26.47 13.18
N ARG A 830 -0.94 26.60 13.33
CA ARG A 830 -1.57 27.81 13.86
C ARG A 830 -1.02 28.18 15.23
N TRP A 831 -0.94 27.22 16.16
CA TRP A 831 -0.38 27.44 17.49
C TRP A 831 1.10 27.89 17.43
N SER A 832 1.90 27.29 16.55
CA SER A 832 3.30 27.66 16.35
C SER A 832 3.43 29.09 15.83
N ILE A 833 2.58 29.47 14.87
CA ILE A 833 2.52 30.83 14.32
C ILE A 833 2.15 31.84 15.40
N GLU A 834 1.08 31.60 16.17
CA GLU A 834 0.64 32.49 17.25
C GLU A 834 1.75 32.70 18.30
N ARG A 835 2.48 31.63 18.66
CA ARG A 835 3.61 31.67 19.60
C ARG A 835 4.87 32.36 19.05
N LEU A 836 5.12 32.27 17.75
CA LEU A 836 6.20 33.00 17.08
C LEU A 836 5.87 34.49 16.98
N GLN A 837 4.63 34.82 16.60
CA GLN A 837 4.12 36.19 16.55
C GLN A 837 4.14 36.85 17.93
N SER A 838 3.76 36.14 18.99
CA SER A 838 3.83 36.65 20.38
C SER A 838 5.26 36.94 20.84
N ARG A 839 6.27 36.40 20.14
CA ARG A 839 7.71 36.64 20.38
C ARG A 839 8.31 37.65 19.41
N GLY A 840 7.50 38.22 18.50
CA GLY A 840 7.97 39.14 17.45
C GLY A 840 8.81 38.48 16.37
N LEU A 841 8.76 37.14 16.24
CA LEU A 841 9.46 36.39 15.20
C LEU A 841 8.55 36.22 13.97
N LYS A 842 9.13 36.27 12.78
CA LYS A 842 8.41 36.01 11.52
C LYS A 842 8.05 34.53 11.44
N SER A 843 6.81 34.23 11.10
CA SER A 843 6.37 32.88 10.74
C SER A 843 6.68 32.58 9.27
N VAL A 844 6.88 31.30 8.96
CA VAL A 844 6.96 30.72 7.62
C VAL A 844 5.58 30.07 7.32
N ASN A 845 5.28 29.78 6.06
CA ASN A 845 3.97 29.21 5.68
C ASN A 845 3.81 27.70 5.97
N ASP A 846 4.79 27.06 6.60
CA ASP A 846 4.84 25.62 6.83
C ASP A 846 5.06 25.22 8.30
N LEU A 847 4.52 24.06 8.71
CA LEU A 847 4.64 23.57 10.09
C LEU A 847 6.09 23.23 10.47
N ILE A 848 6.87 22.62 9.57
CA ILE A 848 8.26 22.24 9.87
C ILE A 848 9.11 23.49 10.11
N GLY A 849 9.05 24.48 9.20
CA GLY A 849 9.74 25.75 9.34
C GLY A 849 9.36 26.48 10.63
N ASN A 850 8.06 26.60 10.90
CA ASN A 850 7.56 27.25 12.13
C ASN A 850 7.97 26.51 13.40
N SER A 851 7.85 25.18 13.43
CA SER A 851 8.17 24.38 14.61
C SER A 851 9.68 24.40 14.93
N LYS A 852 10.54 24.41 13.90
CA LYS A 852 12.00 24.55 14.07
C LYS A 852 12.37 25.95 14.60
N GLN A 853 11.79 27.01 14.03
CA GLN A 853 12.04 28.37 14.51
C GLN A 853 11.55 28.56 15.94
N LEU A 854 10.38 28.01 16.28
CA LEU A 854 9.84 28.07 17.63
C LEU A 854 10.68 27.26 18.61
N GLY A 855 11.14 26.06 18.22
CA GLY A 855 12.04 25.22 19.02
C GLY A 855 13.36 25.92 19.33
N LEU A 856 14.00 26.53 18.33
CA LEU A 856 15.22 27.34 18.53
C LEU A 856 14.97 28.55 19.44
N ALA A 857 13.83 29.23 19.28
CA ALA A 857 13.47 30.37 20.11
C ALA A 857 13.24 29.98 21.57
N LEU A 858 12.54 28.86 21.81
CA LEU A 858 12.26 28.33 23.14
C LEU A 858 13.50 27.73 23.81
N HIS A 859 14.40 27.13 23.04
CA HIS A 859 15.69 26.66 23.53
C HIS A 859 16.59 27.82 23.97
N ARG A 860 16.52 28.97 23.27
CA ARG A 860 17.30 30.17 23.61
C ARG A 860 16.71 30.95 24.78
N ILE A 861 15.38 31.12 24.81
CA ILE A 861 14.66 31.81 25.88
C ILE A 861 13.38 31.01 26.18
N PRO A 862 13.37 30.21 27.26
CA PRO A 862 12.16 29.51 27.67
C PRO A 862 11.08 30.54 28.01
N GLY A 863 9.90 30.41 27.41
CA GLY A 863 8.79 31.32 27.68
C GLY A 863 8.18 31.07 29.08
N PRO A 864 7.48 32.05 29.67
CA PRO A 864 6.74 31.85 30.90
C PRO A 864 5.60 30.83 30.68
N GLY A 865 5.54 29.78 31.52
CA GLY A 865 4.55 28.70 31.45
C GLY A 865 5.19 27.30 31.45
N ILE A 866 4.39 26.28 31.11
CA ILE A 866 4.85 24.89 31.00
C ILE A 866 5.92 24.80 29.90
N SER A 867 7.10 24.27 30.25
CA SER A 867 8.19 24.03 29.31
C SER A 867 7.78 22.94 28.32
N LEU A 868 7.86 23.23 27.02
CA LEU A 868 7.62 22.23 26.00
C LEU A 868 8.82 21.29 25.93
N PRO A 869 8.62 19.97 25.86
CA PRO A 869 9.68 19.02 25.57
C PRO A 869 10.16 19.23 24.13
N LEU A 870 11.42 19.66 23.97
CA LEU A 870 12.07 19.95 22.69
C LEU A 870 13.03 18.83 22.24
N VAL A 871 12.62 17.59 22.48
CA VAL A 871 13.42 16.37 22.23
C VAL A 871 12.71 15.53 21.16
N ALA A 872 13.43 14.62 20.52
CA ALA A 872 12.85 13.63 19.63
C ALA A 872 11.82 12.75 20.38
N ASP A 873 10.81 12.28 19.67
CA ASP A 873 9.82 11.36 20.24
C ASP A 873 10.36 9.94 20.25
N ASP A 874 10.69 9.44 21.44
CA ASP A 874 11.16 8.07 21.67
C ASP A 874 10.06 7.11 22.14
N GLU A 875 8.82 7.59 22.33
CA GLU A 875 7.73 6.77 22.86
C GLU A 875 7.37 5.66 21.84
N GLN A 876 7.23 4.41 22.31
CA GLN A 876 6.91 3.28 21.44
C GLN A 876 5.54 3.46 20.77
N LEU A 877 5.51 3.30 19.44
CA LEU A 877 4.31 3.41 18.63
C LEU A 877 3.76 2.02 18.27
N PRO A 878 2.44 1.90 18.01
CA PRO A 878 1.83 0.67 17.51
C PRO A 878 2.51 0.12 16.23
N LYS A 879 2.37 -1.18 16.00
CA LYS A 879 2.89 -1.83 14.80
C LYS A 879 2.20 -1.26 13.55
N MET A 880 2.92 -1.24 12.40
CA MET A 880 2.41 -0.70 11.12
C MET A 880 1.16 -1.41 10.59
N THR A 881 0.85 -2.61 11.08
CA THR A 881 -0.29 -3.43 10.65
C THR A 881 -1.56 -3.20 11.48
N ASP A 882 -1.50 -2.43 12.58
CA ASP A 882 -2.64 -2.24 13.50
C ASP A 882 -3.21 -0.81 13.41
N PHE A 883 -3.98 -0.55 12.34
CA PHE A 883 -4.58 0.75 12.06
C PHE A 883 -5.56 1.24 13.14
N ALA A 884 -6.19 0.33 13.89
CA ALA A 884 -7.10 0.68 14.98
C ALA A 884 -6.35 1.25 16.19
N GLN A 885 -5.24 0.62 16.58
CA GLN A 885 -4.37 1.17 17.63
C GLN A 885 -3.71 2.49 17.19
N ILE A 886 -3.35 2.63 15.92
CA ILE A 886 -2.84 3.88 15.35
C ILE A 886 -3.92 4.98 15.46
N SER A 887 -5.18 4.69 15.12
CA SER A 887 -6.28 5.65 15.26
C SER A 887 -6.50 6.10 16.71
N SER A 888 -6.38 5.18 17.67
CA SER A 888 -6.39 5.51 19.11
C SER A 888 -5.22 6.44 19.49
N ALA A 889 -4.01 6.19 18.98
CA ALA A 889 -2.85 7.02 19.22
C ALA A 889 -3.00 8.43 18.60
N ILE A 890 -3.58 8.53 17.40
CA ILE A 890 -3.92 9.81 16.75
C ILE A 890 -4.96 10.57 17.58
N SER A 891 -5.96 9.88 18.11
CA SER A 891 -6.96 10.48 19.01
C SER A 891 -6.34 11.01 20.30
N LYS A 892 -5.37 10.29 20.90
CA LYS A 892 -4.60 10.77 22.05
C LYS A 892 -3.77 12.02 21.69
N LEU A 893 -3.09 12.02 20.55
CA LEU A 893 -2.35 13.19 20.07
C LEU A 893 -3.29 14.39 19.87
N ARG A 894 -4.48 14.17 19.28
CA ARG A 894 -5.51 15.21 19.12
C ARG A 894 -5.89 15.83 20.45
N THR A 895 -6.11 15.02 21.50
CA THR A 895 -6.39 15.55 22.85
C THR A 895 -5.23 16.35 23.43
N ALA A 896 -3.98 15.96 23.14
CA ALA A 896 -2.77 16.67 23.61
C ALA A 896 -2.48 17.98 22.84
N VAL A 897 -3.08 18.17 21.67
CA VAL A 897 -2.97 19.40 20.87
C VAL A 897 -4.04 20.43 21.25
N ILE A 898 -5.14 20.01 21.88
CA ILE A 898 -6.14 20.92 22.47
C ILE A 898 -5.55 21.52 23.75
N LEU A 899 -4.81 22.62 23.61
CA LEU A 899 -4.35 23.46 24.72
C LEU A 899 -4.98 24.85 24.63
N PRO A 900 -5.32 25.49 25.77
CA PRO A 900 -5.89 26.83 25.75
C PRO A 900 -4.91 27.84 25.14
N SER A 901 -5.45 28.74 24.33
CA SER A 901 -4.77 29.90 23.76
C SER A 901 -3.89 30.58 24.81
N ALA A 902 -2.63 30.83 24.48
CA ALA A 902 -1.70 31.51 25.37
C ALA A 902 -2.22 32.92 25.69
N GLY A 903 -2.79 33.08 26.89
CA GLY A 903 -3.28 34.36 27.37
C GLY A 903 -4.18 34.23 28.58
N ASN A 904 -3.60 34.04 29.76
CA ASN A 904 -4.14 34.67 30.98
C ASN A 904 -3.00 34.87 31.97
N ILE A 905 -2.68 36.14 32.18
CA ILE A 905 -1.97 36.63 33.36
C ILE A 905 -2.93 36.45 34.53
N VAL A 906 -2.58 35.63 35.52
CA VAL A 906 -3.14 35.78 36.87
C VAL A 906 -2.01 36.33 37.73
N SER A 907 -2.04 37.65 37.89
CA SER A 907 -1.45 38.32 39.04
C SER A 907 -2.44 38.23 40.21
N ALA A 908 -1.91 37.88 41.39
CA ALA A 908 -2.56 37.61 42.69
C ALA A 908 -2.88 36.14 42.96
#